data_AF-A0A6P8YKC4-F1
#
_entry.id   AF-A0A6P8YKC4-F1
#
_cell.length_a   1.000
_cell.length_b   1.000
_cell.length_c   1.000
_cell.angle_alpha   90.00
_cell.angle_beta   90.00
_cell.angle_gamma   90.00
#
_symmetry.space_group_name_H-M   'P 1'
#
loop_
_entity.id
_entity.type
_entity.pdbx_description
1 polymer ?
#
loop_
_entity_poly.entity_id
_entity_poly.type
_entity_poly.pdbx_seq_one_letter_code
_entity_poly.pdbx_strand_id
1 'polypeptide(L)'
;MAATQAKALTRAAVLLLLVCTLCVDAQWYSRRRSQQQQAQPTAQQTSSGGGNGYGSRSSNSGSSGGSSGSGSNGSSGNGSSGSGSNSSGATPASNDPTVDVSCPRSRSPSCQGVPPPFRPNDGSCHKADRVLGMSGTPYTRVRRPVYADGVHAPRVGVTRAALPSPREVVNRLHIDVDVPNPVVNHFFMNWGQLVAHDITLLDTAFPEANSGCCAESLRAANRATITCARIDIPNNDPFFRRHGVTCLGVQRSASNTCQTSWREQRNMVTHYLDASHVYGSDPTKARNLRANQGGLLRFRTINGEQHLPADPQGDLFAGDIRVVVTAMLSAVHTTLLREHNRIARTLAGLNPHWDDERLYQEARRVVIAQWQQITYRDWLPWLIGHDAVARNNLRPAQSGYSQAYSAQTDPRTANDFASAAFRSFHSLIQNNIWLGRSGRQAGTVVDTPAAIVLQNNMVQAVVEGMLYQPSQEQDQYMADQIKNRMFANGAAFGGDLISTDIIRGREHGLPSYNDYRQTCGLRRATSWNGFSDLISARNIQLLQTLYAHPDDVDYYVGGLLERRFDTSNTATITSPVFQCVVVDQFRRYKEGDPYFYDLASSPRPFTPAQLQEIRKQTASKLMCDNIRGLNTVPRNAFLKIGVQGNSEVQCSQLPGMDFTPWQENRSGSQQGSQQSSQQRQSSQRQTSGTNSQQRQSSQQRNAQRGWWG
;
A
#
# COMPACT_ATOMS: atom_id res chain seq x y z
N MET A 1 52.94 -17.06 25.71
CA MET A 1 51.72 -16.53 26.35
C MET A 1 51.43 -15.06 26.00
N ALA A 2 52.43 -14.17 25.92
CA ALA A 2 52.21 -12.75 25.59
C ALA A 2 51.66 -12.48 24.16
N ALA A 3 52.06 -13.26 23.14
CA ALA A 3 51.59 -13.08 21.76
C ALA A 3 50.11 -13.47 21.54
N THR A 4 49.56 -14.33 22.41
CA THR A 4 48.17 -14.77 22.35
C THR A 4 47.22 -13.76 23.00
N GLN A 5 47.69 -13.05 24.03
CA GLN A 5 46.94 -11.95 24.67
C GLN A 5 46.87 -10.69 23.80
N ALA A 6 47.93 -10.37 23.04
CA ALA A 6 47.92 -9.24 22.11
C ALA A 6 46.88 -9.42 20.99
N LYS A 7 46.75 -10.63 20.42
CA LYS A 7 45.75 -10.93 19.37
C LYS A 7 44.30 -10.95 19.89
N ALA A 8 44.09 -11.25 21.16
CA ALA A 8 42.77 -11.20 21.80
C ALA A 8 42.31 -9.75 22.06
N LEU A 9 43.23 -8.88 22.48
CA LEU A 9 42.97 -7.44 22.70
C LEU A 9 42.70 -6.70 21.38
N THR A 10 43.39 -7.04 20.28
CA THR A 10 43.09 -6.43 18.97
C THR A 10 41.73 -6.87 18.41
N ARG A 11 41.33 -8.12 18.63
CA ARG A 11 39.99 -8.61 18.23
C ARG A 11 38.88 -7.99 19.07
N ALA A 12 39.10 -7.79 20.37
CA ALA A 12 38.15 -7.12 21.26
C ALA A 12 38.00 -5.62 20.90
N ALA A 13 39.10 -4.93 20.56
CA ALA A 13 39.07 -3.53 20.15
C ALA A 13 38.35 -3.31 18.79
N VAL A 14 38.53 -4.24 17.84
CA VAL A 14 37.80 -4.22 16.55
C VAL A 14 36.32 -4.55 16.74
N LEU A 15 35.97 -5.45 17.67
CA LEU A 15 34.57 -5.73 18.02
C LEU A 15 33.90 -4.54 18.73
N LEU A 16 34.60 -3.84 19.62
CA LEU A 16 34.10 -2.64 20.31
C LEU A 16 33.92 -1.45 19.36
N LEU A 17 34.79 -1.29 18.37
CA LEU A 17 34.63 -0.26 17.33
C LEU A 17 33.47 -0.56 16.37
N LEU A 18 33.21 -1.83 16.05
CA LEU A 18 32.04 -2.28 15.28
C LEU A 18 30.72 -2.15 16.05
N VAL A 19 30.73 -2.42 17.36
CA VAL A 19 29.55 -2.27 18.23
C VAL A 19 29.22 -0.79 18.48
N CYS A 20 30.23 0.10 18.55
CA CYS A 20 29.99 1.54 18.65
C CYS A 20 29.47 2.18 17.34
N THR A 21 29.77 1.62 16.17
CA THR A 21 29.17 2.10 14.90
C THR A 21 27.74 1.57 14.71
N LEU A 22 27.44 0.36 15.18
CA LEU A 22 26.09 -0.23 15.09
C LEU A 22 25.08 0.34 16.12
N CYS A 23 25.54 0.91 17.23
CA CYS A 23 24.65 1.53 18.24
C CYS A 23 24.19 2.96 17.89
N VAL A 24 24.83 3.65 16.96
CA VAL A 24 24.48 5.04 16.60
C VAL A 24 23.36 5.11 15.54
N ASP A 25 23.12 4.03 14.80
CA ASP A 25 22.07 3.97 13.77
C ASP A 25 20.66 3.68 14.34
N ALA A 26 20.56 3.07 15.53
CA ALA A 26 19.29 2.59 16.08
C ALA A 26 18.35 3.69 16.61
N GLN A 27 18.86 4.89 16.97
CA GLN A 27 18.04 6.01 17.44
C GLN A 27 17.73 7.06 16.35
N TRP A 28 18.29 6.89 15.16
CA TRP A 28 18.27 7.90 14.10
C TRP A 28 17.01 7.81 13.22
N TYR A 29 16.45 6.61 13.03
CA TYR A 29 15.33 6.37 12.12
C TYR A 29 13.98 6.90 12.66
N SER A 30 13.71 6.78 13.97
CA SER A 30 12.50 7.33 14.61
C SER A 30 12.51 8.87 14.64
N ARG A 31 13.68 9.50 14.88
CA ARG A 31 13.80 10.97 14.92
C ARG A 31 13.76 11.67 13.55
N ARG A 32 13.82 10.94 12.42
CA ARG A 32 13.97 11.58 11.09
C ARG A 32 12.72 11.63 10.22
N ARG A 33 11.67 10.86 10.53
CA ARG A 33 10.36 11.08 9.91
C ARG A 33 9.79 12.46 10.21
N SER A 34 10.10 13.03 11.38
CA SER A 34 9.74 14.42 11.71
C SER A 34 10.51 15.46 10.89
N GLN A 35 11.72 15.15 10.40
CA GLN A 35 12.47 16.05 9.50
C GLN A 35 12.01 15.98 8.04
N GLN A 36 11.53 14.82 7.56
CA GLN A 36 10.94 14.71 6.21
C GLN A 36 9.62 15.48 6.06
N GLN A 37 8.87 15.74 7.15
CA GLN A 37 7.68 16.59 7.11
C GLN A 37 8.00 18.10 7.01
N GLN A 38 9.22 18.53 7.31
CA GLN A 38 9.61 19.96 7.25
C GLN A 38 10.20 20.37 5.89
N ALA A 39 10.49 19.43 5.00
CA ALA A 39 11.04 19.70 3.67
C ALA A 39 9.95 19.65 2.59
N GLN A 40 8.90 20.46 2.70
CA GLN A 40 8.16 20.90 1.51
C GLN A 40 8.89 22.12 0.91
N PRO A 41 9.19 22.13 -0.40
CA PRO A 41 9.71 23.34 -1.03
C PRO A 41 8.58 24.38 -1.08
N THR A 42 8.80 25.51 -0.41
CA THR A 42 8.06 26.74 -0.67
C THR A 42 8.18 27.05 -2.16
N ALA A 43 7.05 27.03 -2.87
CA ALA A 43 6.99 27.39 -4.27
C ALA A 43 7.35 28.88 -4.42
N GLN A 44 8.60 29.16 -4.80
CA GLN A 44 9.01 30.47 -5.29
C GLN A 44 8.30 30.72 -6.62
N GLN A 45 7.38 31.69 -6.62
CA GLN A 45 6.83 32.30 -7.81
C GLN A 45 7.94 33.03 -8.55
N THR A 46 8.39 32.51 -9.69
CA THR A 46 9.12 33.29 -10.69
C THR A 46 8.12 33.80 -11.72
N SER A 47 7.71 35.06 -11.59
CA SER A 47 7.03 35.80 -12.65
C SER A 47 8.05 36.60 -13.46
N SER A 48 8.21 36.24 -14.72
CA SER A 48 8.88 37.04 -15.75
C SER A 48 7.96 38.17 -16.23
N GLY A 49 8.45 39.41 -16.26
CA GLY A 49 7.80 40.54 -16.94
C GLY A 49 8.39 41.87 -16.48
N GLY A 50 9.22 42.49 -17.33
CA GLY A 50 10.09 43.63 -17.00
C GLY A 50 9.43 45.01 -16.98
N GLY A 51 10.29 46.02 -16.78
CA GLY A 51 10.04 47.41 -17.16
C GLY A 51 10.15 48.45 -16.04
N ASN A 52 11.28 49.17 -16.06
CA ASN A 52 11.50 50.57 -15.65
C ASN A 52 11.35 51.02 -14.18
N GLY A 53 12.46 51.58 -13.68
CA GLY A 53 12.47 53.02 -13.36
C GLY A 53 12.52 53.42 -11.88
N TYR A 54 13.68 53.97 -11.50
CA TYR A 54 13.92 54.97 -10.45
C TYR A 54 13.73 54.61 -8.97
N GLY A 55 14.82 54.84 -8.20
CA GLY A 55 14.76 55.84 -7.14
C GLY A 55 14.79 55.36 -5.69
N SER A 56 16.01 55.32 -5.15
CA SER A 56 16.42 55.93 -3.87
C SER A 56 16.14 55.27 -2.51
N ARG A 57 17.25 55.22 -1.73
CA ARG A 57 17.41 55.43 -0.26
C ARG A 57 16.98 54.28 0.66
N SER A 58 17.92 53.57 1.30
CA SER A 58 18.56 53.90 2.61
C SER A 58 17.51 54.07 3.73
N SER A 59 17.58 53.50 4.92
CA SER A 59 18.58 52.76 5.67
C SER A 59 17.98 52.56 7.07
N ASN A 60 18.32 51.45 7.71
CA ASN A 60 18.53 51.26 9.15
C ASN A 60 17.43 51.51 10.20
N SER A 61 17.44 50.53 11.11
CA SER A 61 17.38 50.62 12.59
C SER A 61 16.03 50.60 13.30
N GLY A 62 15.98 49.78 14.36
CA GLY A 62 15.51 50.25 15.66
C GLY A 62 14.28 49.57 16.27
N SER A 63 14.51 48.41 16.88
CA SER A 63 14.16 48.04 18.27
C SER A 63 12.84 48.49 18.94
N SER A 64 12.16 47.46 19.48
CA SER A 64 11.70 47.29 20.89
C SER A 64 10.46 48.00 21.47
N GLY A 65 9.67 47.19 22.21
CA GLY A 65 8.73 47.57 23.30
C GLY A 65 7.28 47.75 22.84
N GLY A 66 6.22 47.27 23.50
CA GLY A 66 6.01 46.60 24.78
C GLY A 66 4.51 46.71 25.14
N SER A 67 3.97 45.65 25.77
CA SER A 67 2.98 45.67 26.87
C SER A 67 1.55 46.25 26.71
N SER A 68 0.58 45.32 26.67
CA SER A 68 -0.54 45.08 27.63
C SER A 68 -1.62 46.13 27.99
N GLY A 69 -2.88 45.63 28.07
CA GLY A 69 -4.04 46.16 28.82
C GLY A 69 -5.21 46.58 27.90
N SER A 70 -6.50 46.27 28.11
CA SER A 70 -7.25 45.88 29.32
C SER A 70 -8.66 45.36 28.98
N GLY A 71 -9.32 44.66 29.91
CA GLY A 71 -10.78 44.35 29.85
C GLY A 71 -11.65 45.62 29.96
N SER A 72 -12.97 45.62 29.72
CA SER A 72 -14.01 44.93 30.51
C SER A 72 -15.42 45.17 29.92
N ASN A 73 -16.32 44.20 30.14
CA ASN A 73 -17.77 44.24 30.46
C ASN A 73 -18.77 45.25 29.86
N GLY A 74 -19.97 44.76 29.53
CA GLY A 74 -21.22 45.55 29.57
C GLY A 74 -22.43 44.90 28.89
N SER A 75 -23.42 44.50 29.69
CA SER A 75 -24.64 43.75 29.33
C SER A 75 -25.83 44.60 28.84
N SER A 76 -26.83 43.87 28.33
CA SER A 76 -28.31 44.05 28.45
C SER A 76 -29.08 45.02 27.53
N GLY A 77 -30.21 44.53 26.99
CA GLY A 77 -31.32 45.35 26.48
C GLY A 77 -32.26 44.65 25.48
N ASN A 78 -33.47 44.34 25.92
CA ASN A 78 -34.58 43.63 25.25
C ASN A 78 -35.28 44.44 24.14
N GLY A 79 -35.93 43.76 23.18
CA GLY A 79 -36.90 44.38 22.25
C GLY A 79 -37.59 43.39 21.30
N SER A 80 -38.85 43.07 21.59
CA SER A 80 -39.74 42.17 20.82
C SER A 80 -40.44 42.88 19.66
N SER A 81 -40.61 42.22 18.50
CA SER A 81 -41.90 42.02 17.78
C SER A 81 -41.73 41.68 16.28
N GLY A 82 -42.51 40.70 15.80
CA GLY A 82 -43.13 40.75 14.46
C GLY A 82 -42.53 39.95 13.31
N SER A 83 -43.15 38.79 13.03
CA SER A 83 -43.58 38.35 11.67
C SER A 83 -42.59 37.64 10.73
N GLY A 84 -42.76 36.31 10.61
CA GLY A 84 -42.99 35.66 9.31
C GLY A 84 -41.79 35.11 8.51
N SER A 85 -41.84 33.78 8.31
CA SER A 85 -41.31 32.98 7.18
C SER A 85 -39.95 32.27 7.30
N ASN A 86 -40.03 30.94 7.19
CA ASN A 86 -39.05 29.92 6.79
C ASN A 86 -37.56 30.20 6.99
N SER A 87 -36.95 29.54 7.97
CA SER A 87 -35.53 29.16 7.89
C SER A 87 -35.27 27.78 8.49
N SER A 88 -34.55 26.99 7.71
CA SER A 88 -33.89 25.74 8.06
C SER A 88 -33.07 25.88 9.34
N GLY A 89 -33.47 25.16 10.39
CA GLY A 89 -32.80 25.14 11.68
C GLY A 89 -31.44 24.46 11.60
N ALA A 90 -30.39 25.27 11.63
CA ALA A 90 -29.06 24.88 12.06
C ALA A 90 -29.04 24.74 13.59
N THR A 91 -28.46 23.65 14.10
CA THR A 91 -28.07 23.49 15.51
C THR A 91 -26.54 23.33 15.62
N PRO A 92 -25.95 23.75 16.75
CA PRO A 92 -24.82 24.67 16.75
C PRO A 92 -23.47 24.00 16.58
N ALA A 93 -22.59 24.68 15.85
CA ALA A 93 -21.16 24.40 15.82
C ALA A 93 -20.57 24.51 17.23
N SER A 94 -20.14 23.38 17.79
CA SER A 94 -19.22 23.36 18.91
C SER A 94 -17.88 23.91 18.44
N ASN A 95 -17.49 25.08 18.94
CA ASN A 95 -16.16 25.65 18.80
C ASN A 95 -15.15 24.77 19.57
N ASP A 96 -14.62 23.74 18.93
CA ASP A 96 -13.36 23.07 19.32
C ASP A 96 -12.22 23.66 18.45
N PRO A 97 -11.08 24.09 19.02
CA PRO A 97 -10.04 24.76 18.24
C PRO A 97 -9.36 23.82 17.25
N THR A 98 -9.77 23.95 15.99
CA THR A 98 -8.97 23.78 14.77
C THR A 98 -8.17 22.48 14.67
N VAL A 99 -8.83 21.41 14.21
CA VAL A 99 -8.17 20.57 13.21
C VAL A 99 -8.01 21.47 11.99
N ASP A 100 -6.77 21.77 11.58
CA ASP A 100 -6.54 22.27 10.22
C ASP A 100 -6.89 21.13 9.26
N VAL A 101 -8.17 21.00 8.95
CA VAL A 101 -8.67 20.13 7.89
C VAL A 101 -8.51 20.87 6.56
N SER A 102 -7.34 21.48 6.34
CA SER A 102 -7.04 22.08 5.06
C SER A 102 -7.14 20.99 4.01
N CYS A 103 -7.96 21.28 3.00
CA CYS A 103 -8.12 20.48 1.81
C CYS A 103 -7.09 21.00 0.81
N PRO A 104 -5.84 20.48 0.77
CA PRO A 104 -5.02 20.74 -0.39
C PRO A 104 -5.81 20.16 -1.55
N ARG A 105 -6.39 21.04 -2.39
CA ARG A 105 -6.90 20.64 -3.70
C ARG A 105 -5.70 20.00 -4.38
N SER A 106 -5.64 18.67 -4.43
CA SER A 106 -4.66 18.00 -5.29
C SER A 106 -4.90 18.62 -6.65
N ARG A 107 -3.88 19.24 -7.25
CA ARG A 107 -4.02 19.82 -8.59
C ARG A 107 -4.63 18.75 -9.47
N SER A 108 -5.82 19.01 -10.01
CA SER A 108 -6.49 18.04 -10.87
C SER A 108 -5.52 17.69 -12.00
N PRO A 109 -5.25 16.41 -12.25
CA PRO A 109 -4.31 16.02 -13.27
C PRO A 109 -4.80 16.50 -14.65
N SER A 110 -3.87 16.94 -15.48
CA SER A 110 -4.15 17.33 -16.85
C SER A 110 -4.18 16.09 -17.73
N CYS A 111 -5.37 15.72 -18.23
CA CYS A 111 -5.55 14.58 -19.12
C CYS A 111 -5.93 15.08 -20.53
N GLN A 112 -5.35 14.50 -21.58
CA GLN A 112 -5.61 14.86 -22.98
C GLN A 112 -6.88 14.22 -23.56
N GLY A 113 -7.98 14.18 -22.79
CA GLY A 113 -9.31 13.71 -23.24
C GLY A 113 -9.47 12.19 -23.43
N VAL A 114 -8.39 11.44 -23.65
CA VAL A 114 -8.37 9.97 -23.78
C VAL A 114 -7.40 9.39 -22.74
N PRO A 115 -7.66 8.21 -22.15
CA PRO A 115 -6.67 7.54 -21.31
C PRO A 115 -5.34 7.37 -22.08
N PRO A 116 -4.19 7.66 -21.46
CA PRO A 116 -2.90 7.56 -22.13
C PRO A 116 -2.58 6.14 -22.60
N PRO A 117 -1.73 5.94 -23.62
CA PRO A 117 -1.37 4.60 -24.08
C PRO A 117 -0.58 3.78 -23.05
N PHE A 118 -0.02 4.42 -22.03
CA PHE A 118 0.64 3.78 -20.90
C PHE A 118 0.08 4.33 -19.60
N ARG A 119 0.00 3.46 -18.58
CA ARG A 119 -0.48 3.80 -17.24
C ARG A 119 0.33 4.96 -16.65
N PRO A 120 -0.27 6.06 -16.17
CA PRO A 120 0.44 7.04 -15.36
C PRO A 120 0.99 6.41 -14.08
N ASN A 121 2.10 6.96 -13.56
CA ASN A 121 2.73 6.43 -12.35
C ASN A 121 1.90 6.62 -11.08
N ASP A 122 1.06 7.64 -11.05
CA ASP A 122 0.19 7.96 -9.92
C ASP A 122 -1.22 7.37 -10.07
N GLY A 123 -1.52 6.63 -11.15
CA GLY A 123 -2.86 6.08 -11.39
C GLY A 123 -3.91 7.11 -11.81
N SER A 124 -3.52 8.36 -12.10
CA SER A 124 -4.41 9.39 -12.62
C SER A 124 -4.88 9.08 -14.05
N CYS A 125 -5.94 9.75 -14.51
CA CYS A 125 -6.43 9.69 -15.89
C CYS A 125 -6.79 8.29 -16.43
N HIS A 126 -6.93 7.27 -15.57
CA HIS A 126 -7.38 5.94 -15.99
C HIS A 126 -8.85 5.97 -16.45
N LYS A 127 -9.70 6.70 -15.73
CA LYS A 127 -11.15 6.80 -15.99
C LYS A 127 -11.56 8.25 -16.26
N ALA A 128 -12.83 8.46 -16.61
CA ALA A 128 -13.39 9.79 -16.88
C ALA A 128 -13.24 10.74 -15.68
N ASP A 129 -13.48 10.24 -14.47
CA ASP A 129 -12.98 10.87 -13.25
C ASP A 129 -11.46 10.67 -13.16
N ARG A 130 -10.75 11.78 -13.30
CA ARG A 130 -9.30 11.82 -13.50
C ARG A 130 -8.50 11.46 -12.24
N VAL A 131 -9.13 11.51 -11.06
CA VAL A 131 -8.49 11.17 -9.79
C VAL A 131 -8.93 9.79 -9.27
N LEU A 132 -9.87 9.13 -9.95
CA LEU A 132 -10.41 7.85 -9.49
C LEU A 132 -9.34 6.74 -9.60
N GLY A 133 -8.87 6.27 -8.44
CA GLY A 133 -7.80 5.28 -8.31
C GLY A 133 -6.39 5.86 -8.24
N MET A 134 -6.26 7.19 -8.25
CA MET A 134 -4.99 7.89 -8.13
C MET A 134 -4.39 7.76 -6.72
N SER A 135 -3.07 7.72 -6.60
CA SER A 135 -2.37 7.78 -5.32
C SER A 135 -2.66 9.09 -4.58
N GLY A 136 -2.61 9.04 -3.25
CA GLY A 136 -2.98 10.14 -2.37
C GLY A 136 -4.49 10.41 -2.29
N THR A 137 -5.35 9.58 -2.91
CA THR A 137 -6.81 9.73 -2.82
C THR A 137 -7.40 8.88 -1.67
N PRO A 138 -8.62 9.21 -1.18
CA PRO A 138 -9.26 8.43 -0.13
C PRO A 138 -9.56 6.99 -0.53
N TYR A 139 -9.46 6.07 0.44
CA TYR A 139 -10.05 4.75 0.30
C TYR A 139 -11.56 4.85 0.02
N THR A 140 -12.11 3.81 -0.62
CA THR A 140 -13.56 3.60 -0.63
C THR A 140 -14.00 2.82 0.62
N ARG A 141 -15.29 2.56 0.76
CA ARG A 141 -15.89 1.91 1.93
C ARG A 141 -16.81 0.76 1.49
N VAL A 142 -16.65 -0.41 2.08
CA VAL A 142 -17.64 -1.50 1.98
C VAL A 142 -18.88 -1.12 2.79
N ARG A 143 -18.69 -0.53 3.97
CA ARG A 143 -19.76 0.02 4.81
C ARG A 143 -19.43 1.42 5.30
N ARG A 144 -20.49 2.21 5.56
CA ARG A 144 -20.35 3.51 6.22
C ARG A 144 -19.56 3.34 7.53
N PRO A 145 -18.59 4.24 7.81
CA PRO A 145 -17.78 4.12 9.01
C PRO A 145 -18.58 4.39 10.28
N VAL A 146 -18.11 3.83 11.38
CA VAL A 146 -18.66 4.01 12.73
C VAL A 146 -17.61 4.69 13.60
N TYR A 147 -17.77 6.00 13.77
CA TYR A 147 -17.02 6.82 14.71
C TYR A 147 -17.88 7.11 15.95
N ALA A 148 -17.27 7.25 17.13
CA ALA A 148 -18.01 7.46 18.38
C ALA A 148 -18.80 8.78 18.39
N ASP A 149 -18.25 9.81 17.76
CA ASP A 149 -18.84 11.14 17.53
C ASP A 149 -19.49 11.27 16.14
N GLY A 150 -19.49 10.20 15.33
CA GLY A 150 -19.95 10.21 13.95
C GLY A 150 -19.00 10.89 12.95
N VAL A 151 -17.87 11.44 13.40
CA VAL A 151 -16.95 12.24 12.58
C VAL A 151 -15.56 11.63 12.54
N HIS A 152 -14.88 11.48 13.68
CA HIS A 152 -13.49 11.03 13.70
C HIS A 152 -13.06 10.27 14.95
N ALA A 153 -13.77 10.38 16.08
CA ALA A 153 -13.35 9.76 17.33
C ALA A 153 -13.40 8.22 17.20
N PRO A 154 -12.33 7.49 17.56
CA PRO A 154 -12.30 6.03 17.44
C PRO A 154 -13.53 5.35 18.03
N ARG A 155 -13.95 4.23 17.42
CA ARG A 155 -15.16 3.49 17.82
C ARG A 155 -15.15 3.12 19.32
N VAL A 156 -16.30 3.29 19.96
CA VAL A 156 -16.60 2.85 21.33
C VAL A 156 -17.61 1.70 21.32
N GLY A 157 -17.76 1.01 22.46
CA GLY A 157 -18.74 -0.06 22.59
C GLY A 157 -20.19 0.42 22.60
N VAL A 158 -21.14 -0.49 22.51
CA VAL A 158 -22.59 -0.22 22.51
C VAL A 158 -23.05 0.49 23.79
N THR A 159 -22.36 0.26 24.92
CA THR A 159 -22.61 0.93 26.20
C THR A 159 -22.01 2.34 26.27
N ARG A 160 -21.42 2.84 25.16
CA ARG A 160 -20.60 4.06 25.07
C ARG A 160 -19.29 4.03 25.89
N ALA A 161 -18.98 2.91 26.54
CA ALA A 161 -17.69 2.70 27.19
C ALA A 161 -16.57 2.43 26.16
N ALA A 162 -15.33 2.67 26.57
CA ALA A 162 -14.17 2.31 25.77
C ALA A 162 -14.14 0.79 25.50
N LEU A 163 -13.79 0.41 24.28
CA LEU A 163 -13.51 -0.98 23.93
C LEU A 163 -12.26 -1.49 24.68
N PRO A 164 -12.13 -2.81 24.91
CA PRO A 164 -10.97 -3.38 25.61
C PRO A 164 -9.66 -2.96 24.95
N SER A 165 -8.58 -2.85 25.73
CA SER A 165 -7.28 -2.51 25.17
C SER A 165 -6.92 -3.50 24.04
N PRO A 166 -6.47 -3.02 22.87
CA PRO A 166 -5.96 -3.89 21.81
C PRO A 166 -4.94 -4.90 22.31
N ARG A 167 -4.07 -4.49 23.24
CA ARG A 167 -3.05 -5.37 23.80
C ARG A 167 -3.63 -6.46 24.69
N GLU A 168 -4.68 -6.15 25.44
CA GLU A 168 -5.37 -7.15 26.24
C GLU A 168 -6.03 -8.21 25.35
N VAL A 169 -6.66 -7.79 24.26
CA VAL A 169 -7.21 -8.68 23.24
C VAL A 169 -6.12 -9.59 22.66
N VAL A 170 -4.96 -9.02 22.30
CA VAL A 170 -3.80 -9.79 21.81
C VAL A 170 -3.30 -10.81 22.83
N ASN A 171 -3.11 -10.41 24.08
CA ASN A 171 -2.61 -11.32 25.12
C ASN A 171 -3.55 -12.49 25.40
N ARG A 172 -4.87 -12.30 25.21
CA ARG A 172 -5.90 -13.30 25.56
C ARG A 172 -6.30 -14.19 24.40
N LEU A 173 -6.34 -13.67 23.17
CA LEU A 173 -6.78 -14.39 21.97
C LEU A 173 -5.63 -14.76 21.03
N HIS A 174 -4.63 -13.87 20.88
CA HIS A 174 -3.59 -13.97 19.87
C HIS A 174 -2.25 -14.45 20.45
N ILE A 175 -2.30 -15.61 21.13
CA ILE A 175 -1.11 -16.27 21.69
C ILE A 175 -0.22 -16.85 20.59
N ASP A 176 1.04 -17.15 20.92
CA ASP A 176 1.98 -17.74 19.98
C ASP A 176 1.84 -19.25 20.02
N VAL A 177 1.34 -19.81 18.93
CA VAL A 177 1.25 -21.25 18.70
C VAL A 177 1.70 -21.49 17.27
N ASP A 178 2.68 -22.38 17.11
CA ASP A 178 3.17 -22.79 15.81
C ASP A 178 2.14 -23.73 15.15
N VAL A 179 1.43 -23.24 14.14
CA VAL A 179 0.47 -23.98 13.33
C VAL A 179 0.84 -23.84 11.85
N PRO A 180 1.87 -24.58 11.38
CA PRO A 180 2.28 -24.51 9.98
C PRO A 180 1.17 -24.96 9.03
N ASN A 181 0.89 -24.16 8.00
CA ASN A 181 -0.11 -24.49 7.01
C ASN A 181 0.32 -25.75 6.20
N PRO A 182 -0.59 -26.70 5.97
CA PRO A 182 -0.26 -27.95 5.27
C PRO A 182 -0.09 -27.78 3.75
N VAL A 183 -0.60 -26.70 3.16
CA VAL A 183 -0.77 -26.47 1.72
C VAL A 183 0.20 -25.44 1.16
N VAL A 184 0.19 -24.22 1.70
CA VAL A 184 0.93 -23.07 1.17
C VAL A 184 2.25 -22.84 1.91
N ASN A 185 3.22 -22.29 1.21
CA ASN A 185 4.54 -21.98 1.74
C ASN A 185 4.68 -20.49 2.11
N HIS A 186 5.82 -20.12 2.66
CA HIS A 186 6.08 -18.76 3.12
C HIS A 186 6.20 -17.76 1.95
N PHE A 187 6.48 -18.25 0.73
CA PHE A 187 6.41 -17.47 -0.50
C PHE A 187 4.98 -17.02 -0.82
N PHE A 188 3.96 -17.85 -0.56
CA PHE A 188 2.54 -17.45 -0.69
C PHE A 188 2.18 -16.27 0.23
N MET A 189 2.64 -16.32 1.49
CA MET A 189 2.47 -15.21 2.44
C MET A 189 3.16 -13.94 1.92
N ASN A 190 4.43 -14.05 1.51
CA ASN A 190 5.20 -12.90 1.06
C ASN A 190 4.63 -12.27 -0.22
N TRP A 191 4.08 -13.07 -1.14
CA TRP A 191 3.37 -12.57 -2.31
C TRP A 191 2.13 -11.76 -1.91
N GLY A 192 1.37 -12.21 -0.90
CA GLY A 192 0.26 -11.45 -0.32
C GLY A 192 0.70 -10.11 0.25
N GLN A 193 1.85 -10.06 0.92
CA GLN A 193 2.43 -8.82 1.41
C GLN A 193 2.80 -7.85 0.27
N LEU A 194 3.40 -8.35 -0.81
CA LEU A 194 3.72 -7.54 -2.00
C LEU A 194 2.46 -7.02 -2.69
N VAL A 195 1.42 -7.85 -2.82
CA VAL A 195 0.10 -7.41 -3.28
C VAL A 195 -0.43 -6.30 -2.38
N ALA A 196 -0.36 -6.45 -1.05
CA ALA A 196 -0.79 -5.40 -0.13
C ALA A 196 -0.01 -4.10 -0.34
N HIS A 197 1.29 -4.20 -0.62
CA HIS A 197 2.15 -3.04 -0.86
C HIS A 197 1.87 -2.33 -2.19
N ASP A 198 1.34 -3.06 -3.17
CA ASP A 198 0.97 -2.52 -4.48
C ASP A 198 -0.25 -1.60 -4.42
N ILE A 199 -1.21 -1.92 -3.55
CA ILE A 199 -2.57 -1.34 -3.52
C ILE A 199 -2.91 -0.61 -2.21
N THR A 200 -2.05 -0.66 -1.19
CA THR A 200 -2.28 0.02 0.10
C THR A 200 -0.99 0.61 0.67
N LEU A 201 -1.06 1.85 1.11
CA LEU A 201 -0.05 2.49 1.96
C LEU A 201 -0.71 3.57 2.81
N LEU A 202 -0.57 3.45 4.12
CA LEU A 202 -1.06 4.44 5.07
C LEU A 202 0.04 5.45 5.39
N ASP A 203 -0.31 6.74 5.37
CA ASP A 203 0.56 7.81 5.85
C ASP A 203 0.45 7.90 7.38
N THR A 204 1.23 7.07 8.07
CA THR A 204 1.22 6.93 9.53
C THR A 204 2.58 6.46 10.04
N ALA A 205 3.02 6.98 11.18
CA ALA A 205 4.22 6.50 11.88
C ALA A 205 4.02 5.11 12.52
N PHE A 206 5.13 4.42 12.73
CA PHE A 206 5.12 3.18 13.49
C PHE A 206 4.74 3.44 14.96
N PRO A 207 4.14 2.45 15.65
CA PRO A 207 3.88 2.53 17.08
C PRO A 207 5.18 2.71 17.87
N GLU A 208 5.17 3.61 18.84
CA GLU A 208 6.33 3.89 19.68
C GLU A 208 5.97 3.72 21.16
N ALA A 209 6.82 2.99 21.90
CA ALA A 209 6.62 2.75 23.33
C ALA A 209 6.77 4.03 24.15
N ASN A 210 5.80 4.29 25.03
CA ASN A 210 5.75 5.45 25.91
C ASN A 210 5.98 6.80 25.19
N SER A 211 5.57 6.89 23.91
CA SER A 211 5.81 8.08 23.09
C SER A 211 4.96 9.28 23.51
N GLY A 212 5.09 10.42 22.82
CA GLY A 212 4.25 11.59 23.07
C GLY A 212 2.75 11.29 22.97
N CYS A 213 2.35 10.33 22.13
CA CYS A 213 0.96 9.86 22.06
C CYS A 213 0.48 9.10 23.32
N CYS A 214 1.38 8.80 24.25
CA CYS A 214 1.09 8.22 25.56
C CYS A 214 1.01 9.27 26.69
N ALA A 215 1.11 10.57 26.39
CA ALA A 215 0.99 11.60 27.42
C ALA A 215 -0.44 11.69 27.97
N GLU A 216 -0.60 11.70 29.29
CA GLU A 216 -1.91 11.78 29.95
C GLU A 216 -2.62 13.12 29.68
N SER A 217 -1.86 14.19 29.47
CA SER A 217 -2.39 15.49 29.07
C SER A 217 -3.17 15.45 27.75
N LEU A 218 -2.84 14.52 26.84
CA LEU A 218 -3.58 14.33 25.59
C LEU A 218 -4.93 13.65 25.83
N ARG A 219 -5.07 12.83 26.88
CA ARG A 219 -6.37 12.24 27.28
C ARG A 219 -7.31 13.28 27.84
N ALA A 220 -6.81 14.09 28.78
CA ALA A 220 -7.62 15.11 29.45
C ALA A 220 -8.12 16.21 28.49
N ALA A 221 -7.36 16.51 27.43
CA ALA A 221 -7.72 17.53 26.47
C ALA A 221 -8.64 17.04 25.33
N ASN A 222 -9.06 15.76 25.30
CA ASN A 222 -9.64 15.07 24.13
C ASN A 222 -8.80 15.16 22.82
N ARG A 223 -7.64 15.85 22.85
CA ARG A 223 -6.72 16.05 21.72
C ARG A 223 -6.02 14.76 21.30
N ALA A 224 -5.84 13.80 22.22
CA ALA A 224 -5.35 12.47 21.88
C ALA A 224 -6.14 11.90 20.71
N THR A 225 -7.46 12.09 20.71
CA THR A 225 -8.35 11.49 19.71
C THR A 225 -8.13 12.03 18.30
N ILE A 226 -7.53 13.20 18.11
CA ILE A 226 -7.40 13.83 16.78
C ILE A 226 -6.17 13.32 16.04
N THR A 227 -5.01 13.28 16.71
CA THR A 227 -3.70 12.99 16.09
C THR A 227 -3.10 11.66 16.54
N CYS A 228 -3.51 11.14 17.70
CA CYS A 228 -2.98 9.93 18.30
C CYS A 228 -4.04 8.84 18.44
N ALA A 229 -3.59 7.59 18.43
CA ALA A 229 -4.36 6.44 18.84
C ALA A 229 -3.51 5.71 19.88
N ARG A 230 -4.07 5.52 21.06
CA ARG A 230 -3.34 4.99 22.21
C ARG A 230 -3.65 3.51 22.38
N ILE A 231 -2.62 2.71 22.63
CA ILE A 231 -2.75 1.32 23.06
C ILE A 231 -2.22 1.22 24.49
N ASP A 232 -3.13 1.02 25.45
CA ASP A 232 -2.77 0.84 26.84
C ASP A 232 -2.21 -0.56 27.09
N ILE A 233 -1.07 -0.64 27.78
CA ILE A 233 -0.50 -1.93 28.19
C ILE A 233 -1.09 -2.30 29.56
N PRO A 234 -1.78 -3.44 29.70
CA PRO A 234 -2.31 -3.89 31.00
C PRO A 234 -1.20 -4.04 32.06
N ASN A 235 -1.54 -3.87 33.34
CA ASN A 235 -0.56 -4.01 34.44
C ASN A 235 0.03 -5.43 34.54
N ASN A 236 -0.75 -6.45 34.14
CA ASN A 236 -0.37 -7.85 34.09
C ASN A 236 0.13 -8.30 32.70
N ASP A 237 0.50 -7.37 31.81
CA ASP A 237 1.06 -7.72 30.51
C ASP A 237 2.36 -8.54 30.68
N PRO A 238 2.47 -9.72 30.05
CA PRO A 238 3.59 -10.62 30.29
C PRO A 238 4.92 -10.17 29.66
N PHE A 239 4.89 -9.23 28.71
CA PHE A 239 6.05 -8.87 27.89
C PHE A 239 6.44 -7.39 28.02
N PHE A 240 5.54 -6.44 27.80
CA PHE A 240 5.88 -5.01 27.76
C PHE A 240 6.14 -4.43 29.15
N ARG A 241 5.46 -4.94 30.19
CA ARG A 241 5.61 -4.42 31.56
C ARG A 241 6.99 -4.70 32.17
N ARG A 242 7.61 -5.85 31.88
CA ARG A 242 9.01 -6.14 32.25
C ARG A 242 10.02 -5.22 31.56
N HIS A 243 9.60 -4.47 30.55
CA HIS A 243 10.41 -3.47 29.85
C HIS A 243 10.02 -2.03 30.22
N GLY A 244 9.19 -1.82 31.25
CA GLY A 244 8.75 -0.49 31.67
C GLY A 244 7.80 0.19 30.67
N VAL A 245 7.23 -0.57 29.73
CA VAL A 245 6.30 -0.03 28.74
C VAL A 245 4.88 -0.08 29.31
N THR A 246 4.23 1.08 29.33
CA THR A 246 2.86 1.25 29.86
C THR A 246 1.85 1.60 28.77
N CYS A 247 2.36 2.03 27.61
CA CYS A 247 1.56 2.38 26.45
C CYS A 247 2.40 2.25 25.17
N LEU A 248 1.74 1.86 24.08
CA LEU A 248 2.26 2.03 22.72
C LEU A 248 1.45 3.17 22.06
N GLY A 249 2.12 4.26 21.73
CA GLY A 249 1.51 5.42 21.09
C GLY A 249 1.58 5.29 19.58
N VAL A 250 0.43 5.39 18.91
CA VAL A 250 0.30 5.30 17.45
C VAL A 250 -0.14 6.65 16.91
N GLN A 251 0.50 7.14 15.85
CA GLN A 251 -0.02 8.31 15.13
C GLN A 251 -1.20 7.89 14.26
N ARG A 252 -2.32 8.61 14.32
CA ARG A 252 -3.47 8.31 13.45
C ARG A 252 -3.12 8.49 11.98
N SER A 253 -3.72 7.68 11.12
CA SER A 253 -3.50 7.76 9.67
C SER A 253 -3.91 9.11 9.12
N ALA A 254 -3.10 9.68 8.22
CA ALA A 254 -3.47 10.91 7.55
C ALA A 254 -4.81 10.75 6.79
N SER A 255 -5.64 11.78 6.89
CA SER A 255 -7.01 11.76 6.41
C SER A 255 -7.43 13.09 5.82
N ASN A 256 -8.57 13.11 5.16
CA ASN A 256 -9.32 14.31 4.84
C ASN A 256 -10.79 14.14 5.29
N THR A 257 -11.51 15.25 5.47
CA THR A 257 -12.99 15.26 5.60
C THR A 257 -13.64 15.98 4.43
N CYS A 258 -12.86 16.33 3.40
CA CYS A 258 -13.23 17.32 2.39
C CYS A 258 -14.45 16.95 1.53
N GLN A 259 -14.83 15.67 1.49
CA GLN A 259 -15.92 15.15 0.65
C GLN A 259 -17.02 14.45 1.45
N THR A 260 -16.87 14.32 2.78
CA THR A 260 -17.84 13.60 3.62
C THR A 260 -17.98 14.30 4.98
N SER A 261 -19.01 13.96 5.76
CA SER A 261 -19.14 14.47 7.13
C SER A 261 -18.25 13.72 8.14
N TRP A 262 -17.39 12.80 7.69
CA TRP A 262 -16.52 11.99 8.54
C TRP A 262 -15.08 11.92 7.99
N ARG A 263 -14.19 11.37 8.82
CA ARG A 263 -12.77 11.18 8.50
C ARG A 263 -12.60 10.07 7.47
N GLU A 264 -11.93 10.36 6.36
CA GLU A 264 -11.52 9.37 5.37
C GLU A 264 -10.00 9.33 5.22
N GLN A 265 -9.42 8.14 5.45
CA GLN A 265 -7.99 7.92 5.32
C GLN A 265 -7.58 7.87 3.85
N ARG A 266 -6.35 8.30 3.56
CA ARG A 266 -5.80 8.30 2.20
C ARG A 266 -4.97 7.06 1.94
N ASN A 267 -5.01 6.60 0.69
CA ASN A 267 -4.07 5.62 0.18
C ASN A 267 -2.92 6.35 -0.51
N MET A 268 -1.69 6.12 -0.06
CA MET A 268 -0.51 6.81 -0.62
C MET A 268 0.09 6.11 -1.84
N VAL A 269 -0.46 4.97 -2.24
CA VAL A 269 -0.14 4.28 -3.50
C VAL A 269 -1.34 4.25 -4.44
N THR A 270 -1.12 3.85 -5.68
CA THR A 270 -2.19 3.65 -6.66
C THR A 270 -3.20 2.62 -6.12
N HIS A 271 -4.45 2.69 -6.58
CA HIS A 271 -5.46 1.69 -6.23
C HIS A 271 -5.53 0.53 -7.25
N TYR A 272 -4.54 0.43 -8.14
CA TYR A 272 -4.50 -0.57 -9.20
C TYR A 272 -3.44 -1.62 -8.90
N LEU A 273 -3.64 -2.86 -9.36
CA LEU A 273 -2.59 -3.88 -9.35
C LEU A 273 -1.62 -3.63 -10.51
N ASP A 274 -0.76 -2.61 -10.38
CA ASP A 274 0.10 -2.09 -11.44
C ASP A 274 1.59 -2.10 -11.10
N ALA A 275 1.99 -2.94 -10.15
CA ALA A 275 3.37 -3.08 -9.70
C ALA A 275 4.00 -1.73 -9.27
N SER A 276 3.20 -0.83 -8.71
CA SER A 276 3.63 0.45 -8.13
C SER A 276 4.70 0.25 -7.05
N HIS A 277 4.71 -0.90 -6.38
CA HIS A 277 5.78 -1.26 -5.44
C HIS A 277 7.16 -1.44 -6.11
N VAL A 278 7.22 -1.66 -7.43
CA VAL A 278 8.44 -1.65 -8.24
C VAL A 278 8.67 -0.26 -8.84
N TYR A 279 7.63 0.36 -9.40
CA TYR A 279 7.75 1.55 -10.27
C TYR A 279 7.49 2.90 -9.60
N GLY A 280 7.07 2.90 -8.34
CA GLY A 280 6.64 4.09 -7.59
C GLY A 280 5.20 4.51 -7.94
N SER A 281 4.57 5.19 -6.98
CA SER A 281 3.22 5.75 -7.09
C SER A 281 3.18 7.26 -7.36
N ASP A 282 4.33 7.85 -7.69
CA ASP A 282 4.42 9.23 -8.13
C ASP A 282 5.48 9.38 -9.25
N PRO A 283 5.32 10.35 -10.17
CA PRO A 283 6.23 10.51 -11.30
C PRO A 283 7.68 10.83 -10.92
N THR A 284 7.91 11.48 -9.78
CA THR A 284 9.26 11.87 -9.33
C THR A 284 10.03 10.66 -8.83
N LYS A 285 9.41 9.84 -7.96
CA LYS A 285 9.96 8.56 -7.53
C LYS A 285 10.24 7.65 -8.72
N ALA A 286 9.30 7.54 -9.67
CA ALA A 286 9.46 6.75 -10.88
C ALA A 286 10.68 7.18 -11.71
N ARG A 287 10.87 8.49 -11.93
CA ARG A 287 12.07 9.02 -12.61
C ARG A 287 13.36 8.69 -11.86
N ASN A 288 13.35 8.81 -10.52
CA ASN A 288 14.53 8.53 -9.70
C ASN A 288 14.91 7.04 -9.65
N LEU A 289 13.98 6.15 -9.98
CA LEU A 289 14.22 4.70 -10.10
C LEU A 289 14.77 4.30 -11.47
N ARG A 290 14.71 5.17 -12.48
CA ARG A 290 15.17 4.88 -13.85
C ARG A 290 16.64 5.22 -14.05
N ALA A 291 17.32 4.38 -14.82
CA ALA A 291 18.67 4.67 -15.30
C ALA A 291 18.67 5.73 -16.41
N ASN A 292 17.51 5.94 -17.06
CA ASN A 292 17.32 6.79 -18.24
C ASN A 292 18.28 6.40 -19.38
N GLN A 293 18.61 5.11 -19.45
CA GLN A 293 19.39 4.51 -20.51
C GLN A 293 18.88 3.08 -20.76
N GLY A 294 18.60 2.75 -22.02
CA GLY A 294 18.17 1.41 -22.45
C GLY A 294 16.84 0.95 -21.87
N GLY A 295 16.01 1.87 -21.37
CA GLY A 295 14.76 1.59 -20.68
C GLY A 295 14.94 0.96 -19.31
N LEU A 296 16.14 0.95 -18.73
CA LEU A 296 16.45 0.22 -17.51
C LEU A 296 16.02 0.96 -16.24
N LEU A 297 15.71 0.18 -15.20
CA LEU A 297 15.72 0.65 -13.83
C LEU A 297 17.16 0.71 -13.31
N ARG A 298 17.44 1.64 -12.39
CA ARG A 298 18.73 1.74 -11.68
C ARG A 298 18.97 0.49 -10.85
N PHE A 299 20.22 0.07 -10.79
CA PHE A 299 20.67 -1.06 -9.99
C PHE A 299 22.09 -0.81 -9.49
N ARG A 300 22.49 -1.54 -8.45
CA ARG A 300 23.89 -1.70 -8.06
C ARG A 300 24.41 -3.01 -8.60
N THR A 301 25.65 -3.04 -9.08
CA THR A 301 26.33 -4.29 -9.39
C THR A 301 27.17 -4.71 -8.19
N ILE A 302 26.83 -5.84 -7.58
CA ILE A 302 27.58 -6.42 -6.46
C ILE A 302 27.91 -7.86 -6.85
N ASN A 303 29.20 -8.21 -6.84
CA ASN A 303 29.70 -9.55 -7.21
C ASN A 303 29.16 -10.07 -8.57
N GLY A 304 29.02 -9.15 -9.54
CA GLY A 304 28.54 -9.45 -10.88
C GLY A 304 27.02 -9.59 -11.02
N GLU A 305 26.25 -9.32 -9.96
CA GLU A 305 24.78 -9.39 -9.98
C GLU A 305 24.13 -8.02 -9.78
N GLN A 306 22.92 -7.85 -10.34
CA GLN A 306 22.12 -6.66 -10.14
C GLN A 306 21.38 -6.72 -8.79
N HIS A 307 21.52 -5.67 -7.98
CA HIS A 307 20.77 -5.48 -6.74
C HIS A 307 20.02 -4.15 -6.77
N LEU A 308 19.03 -4.02 -5.90
CA LEU A 308 18.29 -2.77 -5.71
C LEU A 308 19.26 -1.58 -5.51
N PRO A 309 18.96 -0.41 -6.09
CA PRO A 309 19.73 0.80 -5.82
C PRO A 309 19.66 1.19 -4.34
N ALA A 310 20.50 2.14 -3.94
CA ALA A 310 20.41 2.77 -2.63
C ALA A 310 19.70 4.13 -2.75
N ASP A 311 18.97 4.50 -1.71
CA ASP A 311 18.49 5.88 -1.55
C ASP A 311 19.63 6.77 -1.01
N PRO A 312 19.43 8.09 -0.85
CA PRO A 312 20.46 8.98 -0.30
C PRO A 312 20.91 8.64 1.12
N GLN A 313 20.17 7.81 1.86
CA GLN A 313 20.47 7.35 3.20
C GLN A 313 21.26 6.03 3.21
N GLY A 314 21.40 5.37 2.05
CA GLY A 314 22.10 4.10 1.90
C GLY A 314 21.18 2.87 1.99
N ASP A 315 19.89 3.07 2.24
CA ASP A 315 18.89 2.01 2.34
C ASP A 315 18.47 1.47 0.97
N LEU A 316 17.91 0.27 0.93
CA LEU A 316 17.38 -0.31 -0.30
C LEU A 316 16.27 0.57 -0.88
N PHE A 317 16.38 0.91 -2.17
CA PHE A 317 15.45 1.81 -2.84
C PHE A 317 14.65 1.08 -3.90
N ALA A 318 13.32 1.10 -3.74
CA ALA A 318 12.33 0.56 -4.67
C ALA A 318 11.15 1.53 -4.81
N GLY A 319 10.15 1.16 -5.63
CA GLY A 319 8.89 1.89 -5.78
C GLY A 319 8.16 2.13 -4.45
N ASP A 320 8.13 1.11 -3.59
CA ASP A 320 7.56 1.19 -2.24
C ASP A 320 8.64 1.34 -1.15
N ILE A 321 8.33 2.13 -0.12
CA ILE A 321 9.25 2.42 0.99
C ILE A 321 9.43 1.23 1.94
N ARG A 322 8.50 0.26 1.96
CA ARG A 322 8.51 -0.89 2.87
C ARG A 322 9.36 -2.04 2.32
N VAL A 323 10.13 -1.83 1.25
CA VAL A 323 11.08 -2.82 0.72
C VAL A 323 12.03 -3.35 1.79
N VAL A 324 12.39 -2.51 2.77
CA VAL A 324 13.31 -2.83 3.88
C VAL A 324 12.66 -3.56 5.08
N VAL A 325 11.35 -3.85 5.05
CA VAL A 325 10.66 -4.43 6.22
C VAL A 325 11.13 -5.86 6.52
N THR A 326 11.42 -6.66 5.50
CA THR A 326 12.01 -8.01 5.67
C THR A 326 12.98 -8.34 4.55
N ALA A 327 13.91 -9.27 4.81
CA ALA A 327 14.77 -9.85 3.77
C ALA A 327 13.96 -10.51 2.63
N MET A 328 12.83 -11.14 2.97
CA MET A 328 11.92 -11.79 2.02
C MET A 328 11.39 -10.80 0.97
N LEU A 329 10.86 -9.66 1.42
CA LEU A 329 10.40 -8.59 0.51
C LEU A 329 11.53 -8.10 -0.38
N SER A 330 12.68 -7.77 0.21
CA SER A 330 13.83 -7.26 -0.53
C SER A 330 14.35 -8.23 -1.60
N ALA A 331 14.26 -9.54 -1.35
CA ALA A 331 14.67 -10.56 -2.32
C ALA A 331 13.73 -10.60 -3.54
N VAL A 332 12.41 -10.53 -3.32
CA VAL A 332 11.45 -10.52 -4.44
C VAL A 332 11.47 -9.17 -5.19
N HIS A 333 11.62 -8.04 -4.49
CA HIS A 333 11.84 -6.73 -5.13
C HIS A 333 13.11 -6.74 -6.01
N THR A 334 14.20 -7.35 -5.54
CA THR A 334 15.42 -7.52 -6.35
C THR A 334 15.14 -8.38 -7.59
N THR A 335 14.32 -9.42 -7.45
CA THR A 335 13.95 -10.30 -8.57
C THR A 335 13.09 -9.57 -9.62
N LEU A 336 12.13 -8.75 -9.20
CA LEU A 336 11.29 -7.95 -10.10
C LEU A 336 12.07 -6.83 -10.82
N LEU A 337 13.05 -6.21 -10.14
CA LEU A 337 14.00 -5.29 -10.77
C LEU A 337 14.78 -5.99 -11.90
N ARG A 338 15.31 -7.18 -11.63
CA ARG A 338 16.05 -8.00 -12.60
C ARG A 338 15.15 -8.35 -13.80
N GLU A 339 13.89 -8.71 -13.55
CA GLU A 339 12.95 -9.06 -14.61
C GLU A 339 12.69 -7.88 -15.55
N HIS A 340 12.43 -6.69 -14.99
CA HIS A 340 12.27 -5.49 -15.80
C HIS A 340 13.49 -5.24 -16.70
N ASN A 341 14.69 -5.29 -16.11
CA ASN A 341 15.93 -5.05 -16.86
C ASN A 341 16.22 -6.14 -17.90
N ARG A 342 15.85 -7.41 -17.63
CA ARG A 342 15.94 -8.52 -18.58
C ARG A 342 15.02 -8.30 -19.77
N ILE A 343 13.77 -7.92 -19.52
CA ILE A 343 12.79 -7.61 -20.57
C ILE A 343 13.22 -6.41 -21.40
N ALA A 344 13.62 -5.30 -20.77
CA ALA A 344 14.05 -4.09 -21.46
C ALA A 344 15.23 -4.37 -22.42
N ARG A 345 16.25 -5.12 -21.98
CA ARG A 345 17.37 -5.53 -22.86
C ARG A 345 16.92 -6.42 -24.01
N THR A 346 16.01 -7.37 -23.75
CA THR A 346 15.48 -8.27 -24.77
C THR A 346 14.72 -7.48 -25.85
N LEU A 347 13.87 -6.54 -25.42
CA LEU A 347 13.11 -5.68 -26.32
C LEU A 347 14.01 -4.72 -27.10
N ALA A 348 15.09 -4.21 -26.50
CA ALA A 348 16.08 -3.37 -27.18
C ALA A 348 16.81 -4.14 -28.31
N GLY A 349 17.11 -5.42 -28.09
CA GLY A 349 17.70 -6.28 -29.11
C GLY A 349 16.75 -6.56 -30.28
N LEU A 350 15.47 -6.76 -30.00
CA LEU A 350 14.43 -7.00 -31.02
C LEU A 350 14.02 -5.73 -31.78
N ASN A 351 14.05 -4.58 -31.09
CA ASN A 351 13.60 -3.29 -31.62
C ASN A 351 14.69 -2.22 -31.45
N PRO A 352 15.78 -2.24 -32.26
CA PRO A 352 16.87 -1.27 -32.12
C PRO A 352 16.47 0.19 -32.37
N HIS A 353 15.28 0.44 -32.91
CA HIS A 353 14.72 1.78 -33.16
C HIS A 353 13.93 2.35 -31.97
N TRP A 354 13.67 1.56 -30.91
CA TRP A 354 12.99 2.07 -29.72
C TRP A 354 13.93 2.92 -28.86
N ASP A 355 13.42 4.06 -28.39
CA ASP A 355 14.12 4.93 -27.45
C ASP A 355 13.99 4.44 -26.00
N ASP A 356 14.68 5.13 -25.08
CA ASP A 356 14.67 4.78 -23.65
C ASP A 356 13.25 4.74 -23.05
N GLU A 357 12.43 5.75 -23.37
CA GLU A 357 11.07 5.86 -22.84
C GLU A 357 10.21 4.69 -23.30
N ARG A 358 10.27 4.37 -24.59
CA ARG A 358 9.51 3.26 -25.14
C ARG A 358 9.92 1.92 -24.53
N LEU A 359 11.22 1.69 -24.38
CA LEU A 359 11.74 0.47 -23.76
C LEU A 359 11.29 0.33 -22.31
N TYR A 360 11.40 1.41 -21.52
CA TYR A 360 10.95 1.43 -20.13
C TYR A 360 9.45 1.12 -20.02
N GLN A 361 8.61 1.80 -20.80
CA GLN A 361 7.16 1.64 -20.71
C GLN A 361 6.70 0.27 -21.18
N GLU A 362 7.32 -0.31 -22.21
CA GLU A 362 6.99 -1.66 -22.66
C GLU A 362 7.44 -2.72 -21.65
N ALA A 363 8.66 -2.61 -21.11
CA ALA A 363 9.13 -3.51 -20.06
C ALA A 363 8.25 -3.42 -18.81
N ARG A 364 7.89 -2.20 -18.37
CA ARG A 364 6.93 -1.98 -17.27
C ARG A 364 5.58 -2.62 -17.57
N ARG A 365 5.04 -2.42 -18.78
CA ARG A 365 3.74 -2.99 -19.19
C ARG A 365 3.75 -4.52 -19.14
N VAL A 366 4.84 -5.17 -19.57
CA VAL A 366 4.99 -6.63 -19.51
C VAL A 366 5.10 -7.12 -18.06
N VAL A 367 5.92 -6.49 -17.21
CA VAL A 367 6.04 -6.88 -15.80
C VAL A 367 4.71 -6.75 -15.06
N ILE A 368 3.94 -5.68 -15.33
CA ILE A 368 2.58 -5.52 -14.78
C ILE A 368 1.67 -6.66 -15.24
N ALA A 369 1.75 -7.06 -16.52
CA ALA A 369 0.96 -8.17 -17.03
C ALA A 369 1.34 -9.51 -16.37
N GLN A 370 2.63 -9.76 -16.16
CA GLN A 370 3.11 -10.93 -15.41
C GLN A 370 2.62 -10.91 -13.96
N TRP A 371 2.70 -9.75 -13.29
CA TRP A 371 2.22 -9.54 -11.93
C TRP A 371 0.72 -9.85 -11.78
N GLN A 372 -0.11 -9.32 -12.68
CA GLN A 372 -1.55 -9.59 -12.72
C GLN A 372 -1.84 -11.05 -13.07
N GLN A 373 -1.16 -11.62 -14.06
CA GLN A 373 -1.30 -13.02 -14.49
C GLN A 373 -1.01 -13.99 -13.34
N ILE A 374 0.12 -13.83 -12.64
CA ILE A 374 0.51 -14.68 -11.51
C ILE A 374 -0.48 -14.50 -10.35
N THR A 375 -0.80 -13.25 -10.00
CA THR A 375 -1.68 -12.96 -8.86
C THR A 375 -3.07 -13.58 -9.04
N TYR A 376 -3.71 -13.42 -10.21
CA TYR A 376 -5.07 -13.93 -10.42
C TYR A 376 -5.14 -15.41 -10.81
N ARG A 377 -4.14 -15.94 -11.54
CA ARG A 377 -4.16 -17.35 -12.00
C ARG A 377 -3.58 -18.30 -10.96
N ASP A 378 -2.44 -17.96 -10.36
CA ASP A 378 -1.65 -18.92 -9.58
C ASP A 378 -1.83 -18.76 -8.08
N TRP A 379 -2.07 -17.53 -7.61
CA TRP A 379 -2.08 -17.21 -6.18
C TRP A 379 -3.50 -17.06 -5.60
N LEU A 380 -4.34 -16.22 -6.22
CA LEU A 380 -5.69 -15.91 -5.73
C LEU A 380 -6.59 -17.14 -5.53
N PRO A 381 -6.56 -18.19 -6.37
CA PRO A 381 -7.39 -19.38 -6.16
C PRO A 381 -7.08 -20.14 -4.86
N TRP A 382 -5.85 -20.03 -4.34
CA TRP A 382 -5.48 -20.61 -3.04
C TRP A 382 -5.85 -19.71 -1.87
N LEU A 383 -5.89 -18.38 -2.10
CA LEU A 383 -6.35 -17.45 -1.08
C LEU A 383 -7.85 -17.59 -0.80
N ILE A 384 -8.66 -17.41 -1.84
CA ILE A 384 -10.12 -17.32 -1.72
C ILE A 384 -10.85 -18.59 -2.22
N GLY A 385 -10.13 -19.62 -2.66
CA GLY A 385 -10.74 -20.85 -3.17
C GLY A 385 -11.12 -20.77 -4.66
N HIS A 386 -10.95 -21.89 -5.35
CA HIS A 386 -11.23 -22.02 -6.79
C HIS A 386 -12.68 -21.72 -7.16
N ASP A 387 -13.63 -22.09 -6.30
CA ASP A 387 -15.06 -21.86 -6.49
C ASP A 387 -15.42 -20.38 -6.42
N ALA A 388 -14.88 -19.65 -5.44
CA ALA A 388 -15.11 -18.22 -5.33
C ALA A 388 -14.52 -17.48 -6.54
N VAL A 389 -13.33 -17.88 -6.99
CA VAL A 389 -12.71 -17.36 -8.21
C VAL A 389 -13.59 -17.61 -9.44
N ALA A 390 -14.15 -18.81 -9.59
CA ALA A 390 -15.01 -19.15 -10.72
C ALA A 390 -16.35 -18.39 -10.68
N ARG A 391 -17.06 -18.42 -9.54
CA ARG A 391 -18.37 -17.76 -9.37
C ARG A 391 -18.32 -16.24 -9.55
N ASN A 392 -17.16 -15.63 -9.32
CA ASN A 392 -16.98 -14.18 -9.45
C ASN A 392 -16.18 -13.78 -10.71
N ASN A 393 -15.99 -14.69 -11.67
CA ASN A 393 -15.29 -14.42 -12.94
C ASN A 393 -13.88 -13.82 -12.76
N LEU A 394 -13.16 -14.22 -11.72
CA LEU A 394 -11.85 -13.64 -11.39
C LEU A 394 -10.71 -14.25 -12.20
N ARG A 395 -10.87 -15.45 -12.79
CA ARG A 395 -9.82 -16.05 -13.65
C ARG A 395 -9.52 -15.17 -14.86
N PRO A 396 -8.26 -14.89 -15.18
CA PRO A 396 -7.93 -14.22 -16.44
C PRO A 396 -8.35 -15.05 -17.65
N ALA A 397 -8.55 -14.40 -18.79
CA ALA A 397 -8.95 -15.07 -20.03
C ALA A 397 -7.87 -16.09 -20.45
N GLN A 398 -8.28 -17.33 -20.69
CA GLN A 398 -7.37 -18.42 -21.11
C GLN A 398 -6.94 -18.29 -22.58
N SER A 399 -7.75 -17.63 -23.40
CA SER A 399 -7.50 -17.34 -24.81
C SER A 399 -8.14 -16.01 -25.19
N GLY A 400 -7.67 -15.39 -26.27
CA GLY A 400 -8.24 -14.12 -26.75
C GLY A 400 -8.19 -13.02 -25.69
N TYR A 401 -9.30 -12.30 -25.52
CA TYR A 401 -9.42 -11.15 -24.63
C TYR A 401 -10.54 -11.35 -23.60
N SER A 402 -10.33 -10.79 -22.41
CA SER A 402 -11.33 -10.68 -21.35
C SER A 402 -12.38 -9.61 -21.68
N GLN A 403 -13.59 -9.80 -21.16
CA GLN A 403 -14.70 -8.83 -21.19
C GLN A 403 -15.01 -8.27 -19.80
N ALA A 404 -14.08 -8.39 -18.85
CA ALA A 404 -14.33 -8.05 -17.44
C ALA A 404 -14.46 -6.53 -17.17
N TYR A 405 -13.94 -5.67 -18.06
CA TYR A 405 -13.89 -4.24 -17.77
C TYR A 405 -15.27 -3.59 -17.76
N SER A 406 -15.52 -2.77 -16.74
CA SER A 406 -16.68 -1.90 -16.61
C SER A 406 -16.24 -0.48 -16.24
N ALA A 407 -16.70 0.49 -17.04
CA ALA A 407 -16.45 1.91 -16.77
C ALA A 407 -17.08 2.40 -15.46
N GLN A 408 -18.14 1.73 -14.98
CA GLN A 408 -18.90 2.08 -13.78
C GLN A 408 -18.30 1.50 -12.50
N THR A 409 -17.41 0.52 -12.61
CA THR A 409 -16.78 -0.09 -11.43
C THR A 409 -15.76 0.87 -10.82
N ASP A 410 -15.93 1.18 -9.53
CA ASP A 410 -14.97 1.93 -8.71
C ASP A 410 -13.76 1.05 -8.39
N PRO A 411 -12.57 1.37 -8.92
CA PRO A 411 -11.36 0.56 -8.71
C PRO A 411 -10.70 0.80 -7.35
N ARG A 412 -11.15 1.79 -6.57
CA ARG A 412 -10.49 2.14 -5.31
C ARG A 412 -10.47 0.96 -4.35
N THR A 413 -9.34 0.82 -3.67
CA THR A 413 -9.19 -0.04 -2.50
C THR A 413 -10.15 0.41 -1.39
N ALA A 414 -10.88 -0.53 -0.81
CA ALA A 414 -11.72 -0.29 0.35
C ALA A 414 -10.89 -0.24 1.63
N ASN A 415 -11.27 0.66 2.54
CA ASN A 415 -10.61 0.81 3.83
C ASN A 415 -10.75 -0.46 4.69
N ASP A 416 -11.94 -1.07 4.64
CA ASP A 416 -12.32 -2.32 5.28
C ASP A 416 -11.41 -3.49 4.85
N PHE A 417 -11.03 -3.49 3.57
CA PHE A 417 -10.08 -4.45 3.02
C PHE A 417 -8.65 -4.13 3.51
N ALA A 418 -8.19 -2.90 3.36
CA ALA A 418 -6.82 -2.48 3.64
C ALA A 418 -6.42 -2.51 5.12
N SER A 419 -7.39 -2.26 6.01
CA SER A 419 -7.16 -2.06 7.44
C SER A 419 -7.64 -3.24 8.30
N ALA A 420 -8.23 -4.27 7.69
CA ALA A 420 -8.63 -5.49 8.41
C ALA A 420 -8.51 -6.74 7.53
N ALA A 421 -9.35 -6.90 6.49
CA ALA A 421 -9.46 -8.20 5.80
C ALA A 421 -8.14 -8.70 5.21
N PHE A 422 -7.37 -7.82 4.58
CA PHE A 422 -6.08 -8.15 3.97
C PHE A 422 -4.91 -8.10 4.96
N ARG A 423 -5.14 -7.64 6.19
CA ARG A 423 -4.19 -7.76 7.32
C ARG A 423 -4.17 -9.18 7.89
N SER A 424 -5.12 -10.03 7.50
CA SER A 424 -5.14 -11.45 7.87
C SER A 424 -3.88 -12.22 7.45
N PHE A 425 -3.10 -11.71 6.48
CA PHE A 425 -1.77 -12.24 6.17
C PHE A 425 -0.78 -12.18 7.33
N HIS A 426 -1.01 -11.33 8.34
CA HIS A 426 -0.14 -11.27 9.51
C HIS A 426 -0.17 -12.56 10.33
N SER A 427 -1.25 -13.34 10.34
CA SER A 427 -1.25 -14.67 10.99
C SER A 427 -0.52 -15.74 10.17
N LEU A 428 -0.22 -15.51 8.88
CA LEU A 428 0.60 -16.42 8.09
C LEU A 428 2.12 -16.28 8.34
N ILE A 429 2.53 -15.26 9.11
CA ILE A 429 3.95 -14.95 9.32
C ILE A 429 4.59 -15.94 10.29
N GLN A 430 5.72 -16.50 9.89
CA GLN A 430 6.55 -17.34 10.74
C GLN A 430 7.35 -16.52 11.78
N ASN A 431 7.65 -17.12 12.93
CA ASN A 431 8.61 -16.53 13.88
C ASN A 431 10.04 -16.50 13.29
N ASN A 432 10.40 -17.52 12.52
CA ASN A 432 11.75 -17.72 11.98
C ASN A 432 11.76 -17.67 10.46
N ILE A 433 12.94 -17.42 9.88
CA ILE A 433 13.19 -17.49 8.45
C ILE A 433 14.15 -18.64 8.13
N TRP A 434 13.85 -19.39 7.07
CA TRP A 434 14.77 -20.35 6.48
C TRP A 434 15.65 -19.67 5.43
N LEU A 435 16.92 -20.07 5.36
CA LEU A 435 17.81 -19.71 4.26
C LEU A 435 18.23 -20.98 3.53
N GLY A 436 17.94 -21.01 2.24
CA GLY A 436 18.13 -22.18 1.40
C GLY A 436 17.13 -23.30 1.68
N ARG A 437 17.44 -24.47 1.15
CA ARG A 437 16.51 -25.61 1.07
C ARG A 437 16.58 -26.57 2.27
N SER A 438 17.53 -26.35 3.17
CA SER A 438 17.88 -27.30 4.24
C SER A 438 16.82 -27.45 5.33
N GLY A 439 15.81 -26.58 5.37
CA GLY A 439 14.86 -26.53 6.48
C GLY A 439 15.42 -25.93 7.77
N ARG A 440 16.69 -25.47 7.76
CA ARG A 440 17.33 -24.94 8.95
C ARG A 440 16.97 -23.47 9.17
N GLN A 441 16.53 -23.16 10.38
CA GLN A 441 16.32 -21.79 10.83
C GLN A 441 17.64 -21.01 10.77
N ALA A 442 17.60 -19.84 10.14
CA ALA A 442 18.75 -18.96 10.03
C ALA A 442 18.67 -17.74 10.94
N GLY A 443 17.45 -17.34 11.33
CA GLY A 443 17.19 -16.17 12.16
C GLY A 443 15.69 -15.98 12.36
N THR A 444 15.31 -14.85 12.97
CA THR A 444 13.91 -14.44 13.11
C THR A 444 13.49 -13.62 11.89
N VAL A 445 12.18 -13.59 11.60
CA VAL A 445 11.66 -12.78 10.47
C VAL A 445 11.93 -11.29 10.65
N VAL A 446 11.89 -10.79 11.90
CA VAL A 446 12.08 -9.36 12.19
C VAL A 446 13.54 -8.96 12.32
N ASP A 447 14.39 -9.78 12.92
CA ASP A 447 15.80 -9.40 13.16
C ASP A 447 16.71 -9.70 11.96
N THR A 448 16.25 -10.46 10.97
CA THR A 448 17.03 -10.70 9.76
C THR A 448 16.99 -9.47 8.86
N PRO A 449 18.12 -8.75 8.67
CA PRO A 449 18.11 -7.46 8.00
C PRO A 449 17.80 -7.60 6.53
N ALA A 450 17.00 -6.68 5.99
CA ALA A 450 16.67 -6.63 4.57
C ALA A 450 17.93 -6.57 3.68
N ALA A 451 18.96 -5.86 4.13
CA ALA A 451 20.23 -5.72 3.42
C ALA A 451 21.02 -7.03 3.24
N ILE A 452 20.63 -8.13 3.88
CA ILE A 452 21.26 -9.44 3.68
C ILE A 452 21.27 -9.86 2.20
N VAL A 453 20.28 -9.41 1.42
CA VAL A 453 20.16 -9.67 -0.02
C VAL A 453 21.29 -9.06 -0.86
N LEU A 454 22.11 -8.17 -0.29
CA LEU A 454 23.29 -7.60 -0.95
C LEU A 454 24.51 -8.52 -0.86
N GLN A 455 24.46 -9.55 -0.02
CA GLN A 455 25.54 -10.52 0.12
C GLN A 455 25.42 -11.63 -0.94
N ASN A 456 26.54 -12.31 -1.20
CA ASN A 456 26.61 -13.38 -2.20
C ASN A 456 25.58 -14.47 -1.97
N ASN A 457 24.86 -14.84 -3.04
CA ASN A 457 23.85 -15.90 -3.07
C ASN A 457 22.67 -15.72 -2.11
N MET A 458 22.55 -14.57 -1.43
CA MET A 458 21.51 -14.38 -0.43
C MET A 458 20.12 -14.11 -1.01
N VAL A 459 20.04 -13.52 -2.22
CA VAL A 459 18.76 -13.47 -2.95
C VAL A 459 18.23 -14.89 -3.19
N GLN A 460 19.10 -15.79 -3.67
CA GLN A 460 18.76 -17.20 -3.88
C GLN A 460 18.37 -17.88 -2.57
N ALA A 461 19.20 -17.77 -1.52
CA ALA A 461 18.96 -18.45 -0.25
C ALA A 461 17.65 -17.98 0.40
N VAL A 462 17.34 -16.69 0.37
CA VAL A 462 16.07 -16.16 0.93
C VAL A 462 14.87 -16.67 0.12
N VAL A 463 14.95 -16.65 -1.22
CA VAL A 463 13.85 -17.14 -2.07
C VAL A 463 13.65 -18.64 -1.91
N GLU A 464 14.71 -19.44 -1.95
CA GLU A 464 14.63 -20.88 -1.67
C GLU A 464 14.01 -21.14 -0.29
N GLY A 465 14.46 -20.42 0.74
CA GLY A 465 13.88 -20.52 2.08
C GLY A 465 12.35 -20.36 2.06
N MET A 466 11.85 -19.32 1.39
CA MET A 466 10.41 -19.08 1.26
C MET A 466 9.66 -20.17 0.49
N LEU A 467 10.28 -20.73 -0.57
CA LEU A 467 9.66 -21.75 -1.41
C LEU A 467 9.47 -23.09 -0.68
N TYR A 468 10.30 -23.39 0.33
CA TYR A 468 10.27 -24.66 1.06
C TYR A 468 9.73 -24.54 2.49
N GLN A 469 9.84 -23.38 3.12
CA GLN A 469 9.28 -23.14 4.46
C GLN A 469 7.75 -23.07 4.39
N PRO A 470 6.99 -23.78 5.24
CA PRO A 470 5.54 -23.58 5.33
C PRO A 470 5.22 -22.17 5.86
N SER A 471 4.12 -21.55 5.41
CA SER A 471 3.58 -20.40 6.15
C SER A 471 2.94 -20.87 7.45
N GLN A 472 2.57 -19.94 8.33
CA GLN A 472 1.59 -20.23 9.38
C GLN A 472 0.18 -20.28 8.79
N GLU A 473 -0.79 -20.69 9.60
CA GLU A 473 -2.21 -20.70 9.27
C GLU A 473 -2.83 -19.30 9.49
N GLN A 474 -3.72 -18.82 8.59
CA GLN A 474 -4.64 -17.73 8.94
C GLN A 474 -5.62 -18.16 10.04
N ASP A 475 -5.23 -17.99 11.29
CA ASP A 475 -6.07 -18.23 12.45
C ASP A 475 -5.84 -17.13 13.50
N GLN A 476 -6.21 -17.42 14.74
CA GLN A 476 -6.05 -16.48 15.84
C GLN A 476 -4.61 -16.38 16.34
N TYR A 477 -3.74 -17.34 16.05
CA TYR A 477 -2.40 -17.38 16.61
C TYR A 477 -1.48 -16.41 15.88
N MET A 478 -0.58 -15.80 16.65
CA MET A 478 0.30 -14.75 16.16
C MET A 478 1.71 -14.95 16.71
N ALA A 479 2.66 -15.04 15.79
CA ALA A 479 4.09 -15.13 16.06
C ALA A 479 4.55 -14.03 17.03
N ASP A 480 5.30 -14.41 18.07
CA ASP A 480 5.84 -13.47 19.06
C ASP A 480 6.67 -12.35 18.41
N GLN A 481 7.38 -12.64 17.32
CA GLN A 481 8.19 -11.64 16.62
C GLN A 481 7.39 -10.41 16.18
N ILE A 482 6.17 -10.59 15.68
CA ILE A 482 5.38 -9.48 15.15
C ILE A 482 4.52 -8.78 16.20
N LYS A 483 4.17 -9.44 17.31
CA LYS A 483 3.38 -8.82 18.38
C LYS A 483 4.20 -8.26 19.54
N ASN A 484 5.48 -8.58 19.64
CA ASN A 484 6.36 -8.11 20.73
C ASN A 484 7.64 -7.42 20.24
N ARG A 485 8.12 -7.76 19.03
CA ARG A 485 9.45 -7.36 18.54
C ARG A 485 9.43 -6.65 17.20
N MET A 486 8.26 -6.29 16.65
CA MET A 486 8.19 -5.68 15.33
C MET A 486 9.02 -4.38 15.29
N PHE A 487 9.96 -4.27 14.35
CA PHE A 487 10.92 -3.16 14.27
C PHE A 487 11.83 -2.98 15.50
N ALA A 488 12.06 -4.02 16.29
CA ALA A 488 13.02 -3.97 17.41
C ALA A 488 14.46 -3.74 16.93
N ASN A 489 14.81 -4.20 15.72
CA ASN A 489 16.13 -4.02 15.11
C ASN A 489 17.28 -4.41 16.06
N GLY A 490 17.16 -5.58 16.71
CA GLY A 490 18.12 -6.07 17.70
C GLY A 490 17.91 -5.56 19.13
N ALA A 491 16.96 -4.65 19.37
CA ALA A 491 16.57 -4.24 20.72
C ALA A 491 15.75 -5.32 21.45
N ALA A 492 15.60 -5.16 22.77
CA ALA A 492 14.90 -6.13 23.62
C ALA A 492 13.40 -6.25 23.31
N PHE A 493 12.78 -5.19 22.78
CA PHE A 493 11.38 -5.12 22.37
C PHE A 493 11.22 -4.17 21.18
N GLY A 494 10.09 -4.30 20.48
CA GLY A 494 9.69 -3.40 19.40
C GLY A 494 8.24 -2.96 19.59
N GLY A 495 7.53 -2.75 18.49
CA GLY A 495 6.08 -2.56 18.49
C GLY A 495 5.30 -3.87 18.51
N ASP A 496 3.98 -3.72 18.68
CA ASP A 496 3.00 -4.80 18.55
C ASP A 496 2.16 -4.54 17.28
N LEU A 497 2.43 -5.31 16.22
CA LEU A 497 1.74 -5.17 14.94
C LEU A 497 0.24 -5.50 15.06
N ILE A 498 -0.12 -6.47 15.88
CA ILE A 498 -1.49 -6.99 15.98
C ILE A 498 -2.36 -6.04 16.78
N SER A 499 -1.84 -5.51 17.91
CA SER A 499 -2.50 -4.43 18.64
C SER A 499 -2.67 -3.18 17.76
N THR A 500 -1.70 -2.94 16.86
CA THR A 500 -1.76 -1.84 15.89
C THR A 500 -2.87 -2.05 14.87
N ASP A 501 -3.07 -3.25 14.34
CA ASP A 501 -4.16 -3.54 13.39
C ASP A 501 -5.53 -3.32 14.05
N ILE A 502 -5.71 -3.76 15.30
CA ILE A 502 -6.97 -3.57 16.05
C ILE A 502 -7.24 -2.07 16.26
N ILE A 503 -6.28 -1.30 16.78
CA ILE A 503 -6.50 0.14 16.99
C ILE A 503 -6.66 0.90 15.65
N ARG A 504 -5.98 0.44 14.60
CA ARG A 504 -6.10 1.01 13.25
C ARG A 504 -7.53 0.84 12.73
N GLY A 505 -8.13 -0.33 12.92
CA GLY A 505 -9.54 -0.55 12.59
C GLY A 505 -10.46 0.43 13.32
N ARG A 506 -10.26 0.62 14.64
CA ARG A 506 -11.07 1.55 15.44
C ARG A 506 -10.91 3.00 15.03
N GLU A 507 -9.69 3.45 14.74
CA GLU A 507 -9.41 4.84 14.34
C GLU A 507 -9.75 5.12 12.86
N HIS A 508 -9.84 4.08 12.03
CA HIS A 508 -10.39 4.15 10.68
C HIS A 508 -11.93 4.09 10.68
N GLY A 509 -12.56 3.93 11.85
CA GLY A 509 -14.01 3.84 11.97
C GLY A 509 -14.57 2.58 11.31
N LEU A 510 -13.83 1.47 11.31
CA LEU A 510 -14.39 0.21 10.80
C LEU A 510 -15.57 -0.22 11.69
N PRO A 511 -16.71 -0.61 11.09
CA PRO A 511 -17.82 -1.24 11.79
C PRO A 511 -17.41 -2.51 12.56
N SER A 512 -18.33 -3.02 13.38
CA SER A 512 -18.11 -4.23 14.15
C SER A 512 -18.00 -5.47 13.25
N TYR A 513 -17.41 -6.54 13.76
CA TYR A 513 -17.43 -7.85 13.11
C TYR A 513 -18.86 -8.28 12.73
N ASN A 514 -19.84 -8.00 13.59
CA ASN A 514 -21.24 -8.37 13.38
C ASN A 514 -21.90 -7.59 12.21
N ASP A 515 -21.44 -6.38 11.93
CA ASP A 515 -21.88 -5.60 10.76
C ASP A 515 -21.35 -6.22 9.45
N TYR A 516 -20.11 -6.70 9.46
CA TYR A 516 -19.53 -7.39 8.29
C TYR A 516 -20.14 -8.78 8.09
N ARG A 517 -20.46 -9.51 9.16
CA ARG A 517 -21.25 -10.75 9.06
C ARG A 517 -22.54 -10.51 8.27
N GLN A 518 -23.32 -9.50 8.65
CA GLN A 518 -24.56 -9.16 7.96
C GLN A 518 -24.31 -8.73 6.51
N THR A 519 -23.25 -7.96 6.25
CA THR A 519 -22.84 -7.56 4.89
C THR A 519 -22.60 -8.77 4.00
N CYS A 520 -21.98 -9.79 4.55
CA CYS A 520 -21.62 -11.01 3.85
C CYS A 520 -22.72 -12.08 3.89
N GLY A 521 -23.95 -11.70 4.24
CA GLY A 521 -25.13 -12.59 4.21
C GLY A 521 -25.25 -13.54 5.40
N LEU A 522 -24.41 -13.41 6.43
CA LEU A 522 -24.53 -14.17 7.67
C LEU A 522 -25.53 -13.50 8.63
N ARG A 523 -26.08 -14.30 9.55
CA ARG A 523 -26.97 -13.75 10.59
C ARG A 523 -26.18 -12.90 11.58
N ARG A 524 -26.73 -11.74 11.92
CA ARG A 524 -26.23 -10.92 13.03
C ARG A 524 -26.41 -11.69 14.34
N ALA A 525 -25.37 -11.81 15.14
CA ALA A 525 -25.44 -12.37 16.49
C ALA A 525 -26.12 -11.38 17.44
N THR A 526 -27.24 -11.77 18.06
CA THR A 526 -27.90 -11.00 19.13
C THR A 526 -27.49 -11.47 20.53
N SER A 527 -26.76 -12.58 20.60
CA SER A 527 -26.12 -13.12 21.80
C SER A 527 -24.80 -13.77 21.42
N TRP A 528 -23.93 -14.04 22.39
CA TRP A 528 -22.62 -14.65 22.14
C TRP A 528 -22.68 -16.00 21.42
N ASN A 529 -23.69 -16.83 21.72
CA ASN A 529 -23.90 -18.10 21.03
C ASN A 529 -24.28 -17.92 19.55
N GLY A 530 -24.70 -16.72 19.14
CA GLY A 530 -24.93 -16.38 17.74
C GLY A 530 -23.66 -16.37 16.87
N PHE A 531 -22.47 -16.48 17.46
CA PHE A 531 -21.20 -16.68 16.74
C PHE A 531 -20.84 -18.15 16.53
N SER A 532 -21.61 -19.11 17.08
CA SER A 532 -21.26 -20.54 17.08
C SER A 532 -21.24 -21.21 15.70
N ASP A 533 -21.82 -20.57 14.69
CA ASP A 533 -21.75 -21.01 13.29
C ASP A 533 -20.32 -20.96 12.75
N LEU A 534 -19.52 -19.97 13.14
CA LEU A 534 -18.14 -19.81 12.66
C LEU A 534 -17.10 -19.88 13.77
N ILE A 535 -17.36 -19.34 14.95
CA ILE A 535 -16.38 -19.22 16.04
C ILE A 535 -16.53 -20.39 17.03
N SER A 536 -15.40 -20.94 17.50
CA SER A 536 -15.39 -22.04 18.47
C SER A 536 -15.96 -21.60 19.83
N ALA A 537 -16.56 -22.54 20.58
CA ALA A 537 -17.12 -22.26 21.90
C ALA A 537 -16.08 -21.66 22.87
N ARG A 538 -14.82 -22.13 22.82
CA ARG A 538 -13.71 -21.58 23.61
C ARG A 538 -13.45 -20.11 23.27
N ASN A 539 -13.41 -19.77 21.99
CA ASN A 539 -13.15 -18.39 21.56
C ASN A 539 -14.34 -17.48 21.86
N ILE A 540 -15.58 -17.98 21.78
CA ILE A 540 -16.78 -17.26 22.23
C ILE A 540 -16.69 -16.93 23.73
N GLN A 541 -16.27 -17.88 24.57
CA GLN A 541 -16.06 -17.63 26.00
C GLN A 541 -14.98 -16.57 26.24
N LEU A 542 -13.87 -16.60 25.49
CA LEU A 542 -12.84 -15.56 25.61
C LEU A 542 -13.36 -14.18 25.19
N LEU A 543 -14.13 -14.09 24.10
CA LEU A 543 -14.79 -12.85 23.68
C LEU A 543 -15.72 -12.30 24.76
N GLN A 544 -16.51 -13.15 25.43
CA GLN A 544 -17.37 -12.76 26.55
C GLN A 544 -16.61 -12.12 27.71
N THR A 545 -15.35 -12.51 27.93
CA THR A 545 -14.52 -11.91 28.99
C THR A 545 -13.87 -10.59 28.58
N LEU A 546 -13.85 -10.26 27.28
CA LEU A 546 -13.14 -9.10 26.72
C LEU A 546 -14.09 -7.99 26.28
N TYR A 547 -15.21 -8.33 25.67
CA TYR A 547 -16.16 -7.41 25.07
C TYR A 547 -17.50 -7.47 25.82
N ALA A 548 -18.18 -6.34 25.94
CA ALA A 548 -19.46 -6.28 26.66
C ALA A 548 -20.62 -6.85 25.84
N HIS A 549 -20.57 -6.71 24.51
CA HIS A 549 -21.62 -7.17 23.59
C HIS A 549 -21.04 -7.73 22.27
N PRO A 550 -21.74 -8.66 21.56
CA PRO A 550 -21.32 -9.13 20.23
C PRO A 550 -21.04 -8.03 19.20
N ASP A 551 -21.72 -6.89 19.30
CA ASP A 551 -21.53 -5.71 18.44
C ASP A 551 -20.27 -4.90 18.77
N ASP A 552 -19.57 -5.24 19.85
CA ASP A 552 -18.33 -4.58 20.24
C ASP A 552 -17.10 -5.22 19.59
N VAL A 553 -17.21 -6.48 19.14
CA VAL A 553 -16.10 -7.26 18.58
C VAL A 553 -15.53 -6.55 17.35
N ASP A 554 -14.24 -6.24 17.40
CA ASP A 554 -13.54 -5.60 16.29
C ASP A 554 -13.54 -6.52 15.06
N TYR A 555 -13.73 -5.93 13.86
CA TYR A 555 -13.80 -6.70 12.62
C TYR A 555 -12.57 -7.62 12.42
N TYR A 556 -11.38 -7.08 12.62
CA TYR A 556 -10.14 -7.84 12.49
C TYR A 556 -10.08 -9.05 13.46
N VAL A 557 -10.50 -8.84 14.71
CA VAL A 557 -10.49 -9.88 15.75
C VAL A 557 -11.49 -10.97 15.39
N GLY A 558 -12.75 -10.61 15.12
CA GLY A 558 -13.79 -11.58 14.81
C GLY A 558 -13.47 -12.41 13.58
N GLY A 559 -12.96 -11.79 12.51
CA GLY A 559 -12.62 -12.48 11.26
C GLY A 559 -11.46 -13.48 11.40
N LEU A 560 -10.52 -13.27 12.32
CA LEU A 560 -9.43 -14.22 12.61
C LEU A 560 -9.89 -15.43 13.46
N LEU A 561 -10.99 -15.29 14.21
CA LEU A 561 -11.52 -16.35 15.08
C LEU A 561 -12.44 -17.34 14.35
N GLU A 562 -12.79 -17.05 13.10
CA GLU A 562 -13.64 -17.92 12.28
C GLU A 562 -12.95 -19.23 11.95
N ARG A 563 -13.66 -20.35 12.13
CA ARG A 563 -13.31 -21.62 11.53
C ARG A 563 -13.42 -21.49 10.02
N ARG A 564 -12.50 -22.14 9.32
CA ARG A 564 -12.56 -22.20 7.86
C ARG A 564 -13.48 -23.30 7.39
N PHE A 565 -13.92 -23.19 6.14
CA PHE A 565 -14.59 -24.28 5.46
C PHE A 565 -13.57 -25.40 5.21
N ASP A 566 -13.63 -26.42 6.05
CA ASP A 566 -12.84 -27.64 5.94
C ASP A 566 -13.32 -28.40 4.70
N THR A 567 -12.61 -28.24 3.58
CA THR A 567 -12.81 -29.11 2.42
C THR A 567 -11.46 -29.66 2.00
N SER A 568 -11.35 -30.98 2.06
CA SER A 568 -10.14 -31.75 1.83
C SER A 568 -9.51 -31.56 0.44
N ASN A 569 -10.13 -30.80 -0.47
CA ASN A 569 -9.70 -30.66 -1.86
C ASN A 569 -9.66 -29.22 -2.42
N THR A 570 -10.06 -28.19 -1.65
CA THR A 570 -9.94 -26.78 -2.07
C THR A 570 -9.53 -25.91 -0.88
N ALA A 571 -8.22 -25.82 -0.64
CA ALA A 571 -7.69 -24.99 0.43
C ALA A 571 -8.06 -23.52 0.18
N THR A 572 -8.96 -23.00 1.00
CA THR A 572 -9.27 -21.57 1.09
C THR A 572 -8.54 -21.04 2.31
N ILE A 573 -7.55 -20.17 2.11
CA ILE A 573 -6.81 -19.59 3.23
C ILE A 573 -7.64 -18.55 3.97
N THR A 574 -8.46 -17.78 3.27
CA THR A 574 -9.23 -16.69 3.88
C THR A 574 -10.50 -17.19 4.59
N SER A 575 -10.69 -16.79 5.84
CA SER A 575 -11.93 -16.99 6.59
C SER A 575 -13.16 -16.39 5.91
N PRO A 576 -14.37 -16.92 6.15
CA PRO A 576 -15.58 -16.58 5.39
C PRO A 576 -15.90 -15.08 5.23
N VAL A 577 -15.88 -14.29 6.32
CA VAL A 577 -16.22 -12.86 6.23
C VAL A 577 -15.10 -12.07 5.56
N PHE A 578 -13.85 -12.40 5.84
CA PHE A 578 -12.73 -11.79 5.11
C PHE A 578 -12.77 -12.16 3.63
N GLN A 579 -13.10 -13.41 3.27
CA GLN A 579 -13.19 -13.90 1.89
C GLN A 579 -14.21 -13.08 1.10
N CYS A 580 -15.38 -12.82 1.68
CA CYS A 580 -16.42 -11.96 1.10
C CYS A 580 -15.88 -10.56 0.71
N VAL A 581 -15.14 -9.90 1.61
CA VAL A 581 -14.55 -8.58 1.35
C VAL A 581 -13.37 -8.65 0.37
N VAL A 582 -12.54 -9.69 0.46
CA VAL A 582 -11.42 -9.91 -0.47
C VAL A 582 -11.92 -10.17 -1.88
N VAL A 583 -12.96 -10.99 -2.06
CA VAL A 583 -13.59 -11.25 -3.36
C VAL A 583 -14.11 -9.97 -4.00
N ASP A 584 -14.86 -9.14 -3.25
CA ASP A 584 -15.34 -7.85 -3.77
C ASP A 584 -14.18 -6.96 -4.23
N GLN A 585 -13.10 -6.90 -3.45
CA GLN A 585 -11.97 -6.05 -3.77
C GLN A 585 -11.19 -6.53 -5.01
N PHE A 586 -10.89 -7.82 -5.12
CA PHE A 586 -10.23 -8.36 -6.31
C PHE A 586 -11.11 -8.27 -7.56
N ARG A 587 -12.44 -8.34 -7.41
CA ARG A 587 -13.35 -8.05 -8.52
C ARG A 587 -13.19 -6.61 -9.00
N ARG A 588 -13.18 -5.64 -8.09
CA ARG A 588 -12.97 -4.20 -8.42
C ARG A 588 -11.63 -3.93 -9.09
N TYR A 589 -10.55 -4.57 -8.65
CA TYR A 589 -9.24 -4.39 -9.26
C TYR A 589 -9.18 -4.91 -10.70
N LYS A 590 -9.92 -5.97 -11.03
CA LYS A 590 -10.00 -6.50 -12.39
C LYS A 590 -10.97 -5.74 -13.26
N GLU A 591 -12.21 -5.57 -12.81
CA GLU A 591 -13.29 -4.96 -13.59
C GLU A 591 -13.16 -3.44 -13.68
N GLY A 592 -12.56 -2.80 -12.68
CA GLY A 592 -12.41 -1.35 -12.60
C GLY A 592 -11.18 -0.81 -13.34
N ASP A 593 -10.21 -1.65 -13.72
CA ASP A 593 -8.94 -1.27 -14.35
C ASP A 593 -9.03 -1.32 -15.89
N PRO A 594 -9.03 -0.16 -16.58
CA PRO A 594 -9.10 -0.12 -18.04
C PRO A 594 -7.83 -0.63 -18.73
N TYR A 595 -6.75 -0.85 -17.98
CA TYR A 595 -5.48 -1.36 -18.51
C TYR A 595 -5.21 -2.80 -18.10
N PHE A 596 -6.16 -3.48 -17.43
CA PHE A 596 -5.99 -4.88 -17.02
C PHE A 596 -5.53 -5.70 -18.23
N TYR A 597 -4.49 -6.51 -18.03
CA TYR A 597 -3.59 -6.88 -19.14
C TYR A 597 -4.26 -7.64 -20.30
N ASP A 598 -5.33 -8.39 -20.04
CA ASP A 598 -6.00 -9.24 -21.03
C ASP A 598 -7.20 -8.57 -21.73
N LEU A 599 -7.34 -7.24 -21.63
CA LEU A 599 -8.44 -6.49 -22.25
C LEU A 599 -8.12 -6.04 -23.69
N ALA A 600 -9.08 -6.26 -24.60
CA ALA A 600 -9.04 -5.68 -25.95
C ALA A 600 -9.26 -4.16 -25.94
N SER A 601 -10.06 -3.68 -24.99
CA SER A 601 -10.45 -2.27 -24.83
C SER A 601 -9.39 -1.41 -24.13
N SER A 602 -8.26 -2.00 -23.73
CA SER A 602 -7.15 -1.25 -23.15
C SER A 602 -6.69 -0.17 -24.13
N PRO A 603 -6.27 1.02 -23.67
CA PRO A 603 -5.73 2.07 -24.55
C PRO A 603 -4.55 1.59 -25.42
N ARG A 604 -3.88 0.54 -24.97
CA ARG A 604 -2.78 -0.12 -25.67
C ARG A 604 -2.82 -1.62 -25.36
N PRO A 605 -3.68 -2.39 -26.05
CA PRO A 605 -3.87 -3.80 -25.74
C PRO A 605 -2.64 -4.61 -26.15
N PHE A 606 -2.41 -5.74 -25.48
CA PHE A 606 -1.50 -6.75 -26.00
C PHE A 606 -2.16 -7.47 -27.19
N THR A 607 -1.36 -7.89 -28.17
CA THR A 607 -1.88 -8.74 -29.25
C THR A 607 -2.21 -10.14 -28.72
N PRO A 608 -3.03 -10.95 -29.42
CA PRO A 608 -3.32 -12.32 -28.97
C PRO A 608 -2.06 -13.18 -28.82
N ALA A 609 -1.06 -12.99 -29.69
CA ALA A 609 0.24 -13.65 -29.61
C ALA A 609 1.02 -13.21 -28.37
N GLN A 610 1.05 -11.91 -28.06
CA GLN A 610 1.68 -11.40 -26.83
C GLN A 610 0.99 -11.96 -25.56
N LEU A 611 -0.35 -12.03 -25.56
CA LEU A 611 -1.10 -12.62 -24.44
C LEU A 611 -0.81 -14.12 -24.28
N GLN A 612 -0.64 -14.86 -25.37
CA GLN A 612 -0.26 -16.27 -25.31
C GLN A 612 1.09 -16.47 -24.61
N GLU A 613 2.05 -15.57 -24.86
CA GLU A 613 3.34 -15.60 -24.19
C GLU A 613 3.23 -15.20 -22.71
N ILE A 614 2.53 -14.11 -22.38
CA ILE A 614 2.31 -13.69 -20.97
C ILE A 614 1.67 -14.82 -20.15
N ARG A 615 0.73 -15.56 -20.74
CA ARG A 615 0.05 -16.71 -20.09
C ARG A 615 0.99 -17.87 -19.75
N LYS A 616 2.21 -17.94 -20.29
CA LYS A 616 3.20 -18.96 -19.91
C LYS A 616 3.88 -18.62 -18.58
N GLN A 617 3.95 -17.35 -18.21
CA GLN A 617 4.70 -16.91 -17.04
C GLN A 617 4.07 -17.43 -15.75
N THR A 618 4.89 -18.01 -14.87
CA THR A 618 4.55 -18.44 -13.51
C THR A 618 5.48 -17.77 -12.50
N ALA A 619 5.12 -17.75 -11.22
CA ALA A 619 6.04 -17.29 -10.17
C ALA A 619 7.35 -18.11 -10.14
N SER A 620 7.27 -19.44 -10.33
CA SER A 620 8.45 -20.30 -10.40
C SER A 620 9.38 -19.92 -11.57
N LYS A 621 8.81 -19.64 -12.74
CA LYS A 621 9.58 -19.21 -13.92
C LYS A 621 10.21 -17.83 -13.72
N LEU A 622 9.46 -16.89 -13.12
CA LEU A 622 9.97 -15.57 -12.74
C LEU A 622 11.21 -15.69 -11.85
N MET A 623 11.23 -16.59 -10.87
CA MET A 623 12.40 -16.83 -10.01
C MET A 623 13.55 -17.43 -10.83
N CYS A 624 13.30 -18.48 -11.63
CA CYS A 624 14.31 -19.13 -12.46
C CYS A 624 15.01 -18.17 -13.44
N ASP A 625 14.26 -17.24 -14.05
CA ASP A 625 14.80 -16.33 -15.06
C ASP A 625 15.68 -15.21 -14.46
N ASN A 626 15.61 -14.99 -13.15
CA ASN A 626 16.17 -13.80 -12.49
C ASN A 626 17.09 -14.08 -11.29
N ILE A 627 17.18 -15.34 -10.84
CA ILE A 627 18.02 -15.73 -9.72
C ILE A 627 19.12 -16.66 -10.25
N ARG A 628 20.34 -16.13 -10.31
CA ARG A 628 21.51 -16.91 -10.70
C ARG A 628 21.73 -18.07 -9.72
N GLY A 629 22.01 -19.26 -10.25
CA GLY A 629 22.27 -20.46 -9.44
C GLY A 629 21.01 -21.23 -9.02
N LEU A 630 19.81 -20.68 -9.25
CA LEU A 630 18.55 -21.37 -9.00
C LEU A 630 18.28 -22.35 -10.16
N ASN A 631 18.53 -23.63 -9.94
CA ASN A 631 18.40 -24.67 -10.98
C ASN A 631 17.06 -25.43 -10.89
N THR A 632 16.51 -25.56 -9.69
CA THR A 632 15.28 -26.30 -9.45
C THR A 632 14.35 -25.52 -8.53
N VAL A 633 13.04 -25.68 -8.77
CA VAL A 633 11.98 -24.97 -8.04
C VAL A 633 10.74 -25.87 -7.92
N PRO A 634 9.84 -25.62 -6.96
CA PRO A 634 8.49 -26.15 -7.02
C PRO A 634 7.80 -25.73 -8.32
N ARG A 635 7.05 -26.63 -8.97
CA ARG A 635 6.29 -26.31 -10.19
C ARG A 635 5.31 -25.15 -9.95
N ASN A 636 4.63 -25.17 -8.81
CA ASN A 636 3.88 -24.04 -8.27
C ASN A 636 4.63 -23.49 -7.05
N ALA A 637 5.20 -22.28 -7.21
CA ALA A 637 5.98 -21.59 -6.18
C ALA A 637 5.21 -21.28 -4.89
N PHE A 638 3.88 -21.31 -4.90
CA PHE A 638 3.06 -20.98 -3.73
C PHE A 638 2.71 -22.18 -2.85
N LEU A 639 2.94 -23.39 -3.36
CA LEU A 639 2.52 -24.62 -2.71
C LEU A 639 3.73 -25.40 -2.21
N LYS A 640 3.50 -26.12 -1.12
CA LYS A 640 4.45 -27.13 -0.65
C LYS A 640 4.55 -28.27 -1.67
N ILE A 641 5.69 -28.94 -1.68
CA ILE A 641 5.90 -30.15 -2.48
C ILE A 641 4.95 -31.25 -1.97
N GLY A 642 4.37 -32.03 -2.88
CA GLY A 642 3.43 -33.11 -2.61
C GLY A 642 1.96 -32.69 -2.61
N VAL A 643 1.66 -31.40 -2.46
CA VAL A 643 0.29 -30.87 -2.46
C VAL A 643 -0.27 -30.86 -3.89
N GLN A 644 -1.39 -31.54 -4.13
CA GLN A 644 -2.06 -31.64 -5.45
C GLN A 644 -1.09 -31.98 -6.60
N GLY A 645 -0.12 -32.87 -6.36
CA GLY A 645 0.87 -33.26 -7.38
C GLY A 645 1.93 -32.20 -7.67
N ASN A 646 2.02 -31.13 -6.87
CA ASN A 646 3.11 -30.16 -6.96
C ASN A 646 4.45 -30.86 -6.69
N SER A 647 5.35 -30.82 -7.66
CA SER A 647 6.66 -31.46 -7.59
C SER A 647 7.76 -30.44 -7.80
N GLU A 648 8.97 -30.81 -7.40
CA GLU A 648 10.15 -30.08 -7.82
C GLU A 648 10.41 -30.35 -9.31
N VAL A 649 10.85 -29.32 -10.03
CA VAL A 649 11.16 -29.36 -11.46
C VAL A 649 12.44 -28.59 -11.75
N GLN A 650 13.11 -28.95 -12.85
CA GLN A 650 14.24 -28.18 -13.36
C GLN A 650 13.73 -26.88 -13.99
N CYS A 651 14.46 -25.78 -13.81
CA CYS A 651 14.10 -24.48 -14.39
C CYS A 651 13.97 -24.52 -15.92
N SER A 652 14.70 -25.43 -16.60
CA SER A 652 14.60 -25.67 -18.05
C SER A 652 13.29 -26.32 -18.49
N GLN A 653 12.55 -26.98 -17.58
CA GLN A 653 11.26 -27.60 -17.87
C GLN A 653 10.09 -26.62 -17.78
N LEU A 654 10.32 -25.42 -17.23
CA LEU A 654 9.29 -24.38 -17.13
C LEU A 654 9.26 -23.55 -18.42
N PRO A 655 8.09 -23.37 -19.05
CA PRO A 655 7.99 -22.63 -20.30
C PRO A 655 8.40 -21.17 -20.09
N GLY A 656 9.29 -20.66 -20.95
CA GLY A 656 9.65 -19.25 -21.01
C GLY A 656 8.75 -18.46 -21.96
N MET A 657 8.70 -17.14 -21.76
CA MET A 657 8.10 -16.23 -22.73
C MET A 657 9.02 -16.04 -23.93
N ASP A 658 8.47 -16.19 -25.14
CA ASP A 658 9.09 -15.71 -26.37
C ASP A 658 8.71 -14.25 -26.59
N PHE A 659 9.71 -13.39 -26.80
CA PHE A 659 9.49 -11.96 -27.03
C PHE A 659 9.37 -11.58 -28.50
N THR A 660 9.52 -12.53 -29.44
CA THR A 660 9.34 -12.30 -30.89
C THR A 660 8.03 -11.56 -31.22
N PRO A 661 6.88 -11.82 -30.57
CA PRO A 661 5.64 -11.05 -30.81
C PRO A 661 5.69 -9.55 -30.45
N TRP A 662 6.77 -9.05 -29.84
CA TRP A 662 7.01 -7.62 -29.60
C TRP A 662 7.89 -6.95 -30.67
N GLN A 663 8.39 -7.70 -31.65
CA GLN A 663 9.20 -7.16 -32.73
C GLN A 663 8.34 -6.33 -33.71
N GLU A 664 8.77 -5.11 -34.01
CA GLU A 664 8.15 -4.22 -35.00
C GLU A 664 8.96 -4.21 -36.31
N ASN A 665 8.31 -4.42 -37.46
CA ASN A 665 8.95 -4.32 -38.76
C ASN A 665 9.20 -2.86 -39.18
N ARG A 666 10.42 -2.53 -39.61
CA ARG A 666 10.83 -1.18 -40.06
C ARG A 666 9.98 -0.61 -41.22
N SER A 667 9.28 -1.45 -41.98
CA SER A 667 8.45 -1.03 -43.12
C SER A 667 7.13 -0.35 -42.72
N GLY A 668 6.63 -0.56 -41.49
CA GLY A 668 5.40 0.10 -41.00
C GLY A 668 5.63 1.52 -40.46
N SER A 669 6.85 1.84 -40.04
CA SER A 669 7.18 3.14 -39.43
C SER A 669 7.20 4.32 -40.42
N GLN A 670 7.42 4.08 -41.72
CA GLN A 670 7.40 5.16 -42.71
C GLN A 670 5.97 5.64 -43.05
N GLN A 671 4.97 4.75 -43.03
CA GLN A 671 3.58 5.14 -43.29
C GLN A 671 2.94 5.90 -42.11
N GLY A 672 3.25 5.52 -40.86
CA GLY A 672 2.78 6.24 -39.67
C GLY A 672 3.39 7.64 -39.50
N SER A 673 4.65 7.82 -39.91
CA SER A 673 5.29 9.14 -39.93
C SER A 673 4.72 10.08 -41.01
N GLN A 674 4.24 9.54 -42.13
CA GLN A 674 3.60 10.33 -43.19
C GLN A 674 2.15 10.72 -42.85
N GLN A 675 1.39 9.84 -42.19
CA GLN A 675 0.03 10.19 -41.73
C GLN A 675 0.03 11.20 -40.57
N SER A 676 0.97 11.10 -39.63
CA SER A 676 1.07 12.07 -38.52
C SER A 676 1.57 13.45 -38.97
N SER A 677 2.42 13.52 -39.99
CA SER A 677 2.85 14.78 -40.59
C SER A 677 1.74 15.43 -41.45
N GLN A 678 0.94 14.64 -42.17
CA GLN A 678 -0.24 15.15 -42.90
C GLN A 678 -1.36 15.63 -41.96
N GLN A 679 -1.60 14.96 -40.82
CA GLN A 679 -2.56 15.43 -39.80
C GLN A 679 -2.10 16.69 -39.06
N ARG A 680 -0.79 16.87 -38.84
CA ARG A 680 -0.23 18.13 -38.29
C ARG A 680 -0.33 19.30 -39.27
N GLN A 681 -0.20 19.05 -40.58
CA GLN A 681 -0.37 20.09 -41.60
C GLN A 681 -1.84 20.46 -41.84
N SER A 682 -2.78 19.51 -41.74
CA SER A 682 -4.21 19.81 -41.88
C SER A 682 -4.78 20.57 -40.67
N SER A 683 -4.33 20.25 -39.45
CA SER A 683 -4.71 20.96 -38.23
C SER A 683 -4.13 22.39 -38.17
N GLN A 684 -2.90 22.61 -38.64
CA GLN A 684 -2.34 23.96 -38.76
C GLN A 684 -3.07 24.83 -39.80
N ARG A 685 -3.51 24.24 -40.93
CA ARG A 685 -4.32 24.95 -41.94
C ARG A 685 -5.74 25.28 -41.47
N GLN A 686 -6.34 24.46 -40.61
CA GLN A 686 -7.64 24.78 -40.01
C GLN A 686 -7.54 25.90 -38.96
N THR A 687 -6.47 25.94 -38.15
CA THR A 687 -6.27 27.02 -37.17
C THR A 687 -5.95 28.38 -37.78
N SER A 688 -5.33 28.43 -38.97
CA SER A 688 -5.07 29.68 -39.68
C SER A 688 -6.33 30.21 -40.40
N GLY A 689 -7.24 29.33 -40.84
CA GLY A 689 -8.53 29.70 -41.43
C GLY A 689 -9.56 30.23 -40.42
N THR A 690 -9.55 29.75 -39.17
CA THR A 690 -10.45 30.25 -38.11
C THR A 690 -10.02 31.61 -37.55
N ASN A 691 -8.71 31.90 -37.54
CA ASN A 691 -8.19 33.20 -37.08
C ASN A 691 -8.45 34.36 -38.06
N SER A 692 -8.61 34.08 -39.36
CA SER A 692 -8.99 35.11 -40.34
C SER A 692 -10.49 35.43 -40.29
N GLN A 693 -11.36 34.44 -40.05
CA GLN A 693 -12.81 34.65 -39.89
C GLN A 693 -13.19 35.31 -38.55
N GLN A 694 -12.48 35.02 -37.45
CA GLN A 694 -12.74 35.69 -36.17
C GLN A 694 -12.35 37.18 -36.18
N ARG A 695 -11.29 37.58 -36.90
CA ARG A 695 -10.90 38.99 -37.04
C ARG A 695 -11.86 39.83 -37.88
N GLN A 696 -12.57 39.25 -38.84
CA GLN A 696 -13.62 39.95 -39.59
C GLN A 696 -14.92 40.09 -38.79
N SER A 697 -15.25 39.12 -37.91
CA SER A 697 -16.48 39.18 -37.10
C SER A 697 -16.41 40.13 -35.88
N SER A 698 -15.20 40.55 -35.47
CA SER A 698 -14.96 41.51 -34.39
C SER A 698 -14.97 42.98 -34.84
N GLN A 699 -14.79 43.26 -36.14
CA GLN A 699 -14.91 44.61 -36.69
C GLN A 699 -16.34 44.99 -37.10
N GLN A 700 -17.25 44.02 -37.29
CA GLN A 700 -18.67 44.29 -37.57
C GLN A 700 -19.57 44.38 -36.32
N ARG A 701 -19.09 43.98 -35.13
CA ARG A 701 -19.89 43.98 -33.89
C ARG A 701 -19.80 45.25 -33.03
N ASN A 702 -18.99 46.23 -33.43
CA ASN A 702 -18.91 47.55 -32.77
C ASN A 702 -19.72 48.66 -33.47
N ALA A 703 -20.60 48.32 -34.44
CA ALA A 703 -21.42 49.30 -35.17
C ALA A 703 -22.95 49.11 -34.99
N GLN A 704 -23.42 48.24 -34.09
CA GLN A 704 -24.86 48.02 -33.86
C GLN A 704 -25.20 47.79 -32.38
N ARG A 705 -24.84 48.74 -31.52
CA ARG A 705 -25.47 48.93 -30.20
C ARG A 705 -25.87 50.39 -30.02
N GLY A 706 -26.88 50.77 -30.79
CA GLY A 706 -27.81 51.83 -30.46
C GLY A 706 -29.17 51.34 -30.91
N TRP A 707 -30.18 51.57 -30.08
CA TRP A 707 -31.62 51.36 -30.30
C TRP A 707 -32.26 50.14 -29.60
N TRP A 708 -32.77 50.45 -28.39
CA TRP A 708 -34.01 50.03 -27.72
C TRP A 708 -34.25 48.57 -27.28
N GLY A 709 -34.70 48.45 -26.01
CA GLY A 709 -35.50 47.33 -25.48
C GLY A 709 -34.96 46.73 -24.21
#